data_AF-A0A5B0IHP4-F1
#
_entry.id   AF-A0A5B0IHP4-F1
#
_cell.length_a   1.000
_cell.length_b   1.000
_cell.length_c   1.000
_cell.angle_alpha   90.00
_cell.angle_beta   90.00
_cell.angle_gamma   90.00
#
_symmetry.space_group_name_H-M   'P 1'
#
loop_
_entity.id
_entity.type
_entity.pdbx_description
1 polymer ?
#
loop_
_entity_poly.entity_id
_entity_poly.type
_entity_poly.pdbx_seq_one_letter_code
_entity_poly.pdbx_strand_id
1 'polypeptide(L)'
;MTSVSFSTSFATLVPAGGLLPAGPAGDAPALLRAVAGAAPAVLAAGPSDGVPFVDTALRLVLLTALAVVAGSGLVRVLADAPGRAERVVAGVAALVAVSAAVAAVTRSGAGISGWTLLLLLATVAVPALLAGPRPVLAIAPALVVTGLLAIQLAGTPSAPWFALDAGYAVAGALAAGAALHLATATDPAPRAARVRIVGIAAGAVGVVLAAVRVALAGPFSLTDLHGTGYGRAVLVTVLAPAAVAALLAVQAWVTRRATAGTRSDAVRAAELRDRLRTPVVLAALAAVGAATLPAALPAPAPGATPGRALLRSVDLGAGPLTLAVSPMRPGPNLVQLTGGGVEVTGPDARMPAGHGDPGAPAGYAVRVGDRVVPFTARTEVRGGWALVDLPAGTSSITLTAGGLTRSVPVDVGTERTAPAGATGPDAPECLSATVGRIVTGGDATVGNCPSEALDPADAGALRGIVRALGGQGAPGLAIAGDASPRSRAAADVVRAEAAAAGLPVRPAAGPQDALLVVSGWQLAATTVRDTARAALTTPTALGGTYLAPWLLTGGVLGQSPGTLLPLDFGPQEPAPQRYVRLLAAVAPGSAPSLSGLRAWAATSGETYADPVPSLYAAAPVDVPMTADTDGGHHGSPNEAAWFPGGAVVRIGSALDTGPGTPAGPTP
;
A
#
# COMPACT_ATOMS: atom_id res chain seq x y z
N MET A 1 5.15 -25.91 42.34
CA MET A 1 5.92 -25.93 41.07
C MET A 1 5.25 -24.98 40.10
N THR A 2 5.66 -23.72 40.17
CA THR A 2 5.22 -22.60 39.33
C THR A 2 6.03 -22.62 38.04
N SER A 3 5.40 -22.93 36.90
CA SER A 3 6.04 -22.78 35.59
C SER A 3 5.82 -21.34 35.12
N VAL A 4 6.89 -20.55 35.16
CA VAL A 4 6.95 -19.23 34.54
C VAL A 4 7.23 -19.47 33.06
N SER A 5 6.19 -19.40 32.22
CA SER A 5 6.36 -19.37 30.76
C SER A 5 6.91 -18.01 30.35
N PHE A 6 8.22 -17.95 30.04
CA PHE A 6 8.80 -16.88 29.26
C PHE A 6 8.36 -17.02 27.80
N SER A 7 7.16 -16.52 27.48
CA SER A 7 6.76 -16.32 26.09
C SER A 7 7.47 -15.06 25.57
N THR A 8 8.54 -15.27 24.82
CA THR A 8 9.42 -14.22 24.31
C THR A 8 8.67 -13.39 23.27
N SER A 9 8.31 -12.17 23.68
CA SER A 9 7.62 -11.13 22.91
C SER A 9 8.51 -10.52 21.82
N PHE A 10 8.95 -11.31 20.83
CA PHE A 10 9.64 -10.76 19.64
C PHE A 10 8.65 -10.23 18.58
N ALA A 11 7.38 -10.63 18.62
CA ALA A 11 6.36 -10.24 17.64
C ALA A 11 5.74 -8.86 17.88
N THR A 12 5.87 -8.28 19.08
CA THR A 12 5.30 -6.97 19.45
C THR A 12 6.29 -5.80 19.37
N LEU A 13 7.56 -6.07 19.07
CA LEU A 13 8.64 -5.07 19.08
C LEU A 13 8.99 -4.49 17.70
N VAL A 14 8.39 -5.01 16.63
CA VAL A 14 8.59 -4.51 15.26
C VAL A 14 7.25 -3.96 14.78
N PRO A 15 7.03 -2.64 14.73
CA PRO A 15 5.90 -2.13 13.96
C PRO A 15 6.05 -2.66 12.54
N ALA A 16 4.99 -3.27 12.01
CA ALA A 16 4.92 -3.67 10.61
C ALA A 16 4.98 -2.39 9.77
N GLY A 17 6.20 -2.00 9.39
CA GLY A 17 6.52 -0.69 8.84
C GLY A 17 7.80 -0.18 9.50
N GLY A 18 8.93 -0.29 8.79
CA GLY A 18 10.18 0.34 9.20
C GLY A 18 10.01 1.86 9.41
N LEU A 19 11.07 2.54 9.87
CA LEU A 19 11.11 3.97 10.22
C LEU A 19 10.51 4.97 9.17
N LEU A 20 10.12 4.50 8.00
CA LEU A 20 9.41 5.23 6.96
C LEU A 20 8.25 4.36 6.43
N PRO A 21 7.00 4.56 6.87
CA PRO A 21 5.86 4.21 6.03
C PRO A 21 5.90 5.09 4.76
N ALA A 22 5.40 4.56 3.64
CA ALA A 22 5.01 5.40 2.51
C ALA A 22 3.84 6.28 2.98
N GLY A 23 4.15 7.45 3.54
CA GLY A 23 3.18 8.40 4.07
C GLY A 23 2.63 9.31 2.96
N PRO A 24 1.44 9.89 3.16
CA PRO A 24 0.88 10.86 2.22
C PRO A 24 1.73 12.14 2.21
N ALA A 25 1.76 12.78 1.04
CA ALA A 25 2.53 13.99 0.79
C ALA A 25 2.14 15.13 1.75
N GLY A 26 3.11 15.67 2.48
CA GLY A 26 3.01 16.95 3.16
C GLY A 26 3.79 18.02 2.39
N ASP A 27 3.24 19.23 2.31
CA ASP A 27 3.82 20.35 1.55
C ASP A 27 5.23 20.75 2.04
N ALA A 28 6.13 20.94 1.07
CA ALA A 28 7.51 21.36 1.33
C ALA A 28 7.61 22.85 1.70
N PRO A 29 8.43 23.25 2.69
CA PRO A 29 8.59 24.64 3.08
C PRO A 29 9.22 25.51 1.98
N ALA A 30 8.78 26.78 1.92
CA ALA A 30 9.09 27.77 0.90
C ALA A 30 10.59 28.04 0.64
N LEU A 31 11.48 27.64 1.54
CA LEU A 31 12.93 27.87 1.42
C LEU A 31 13.58 27.09 0.26
N LEU A 32 12.99 25.96 -0.17
CA LEU A 32 13.54 25.09 -1.24
C LEU A 32 13.20 25.56 -2.66
N ARG A 33 12.13 26.34 -2.85
CA ARG A 33 11.81 26.95 -4.16
C ARG A 33 12.87 27.96 -4.62
N ALA A 34 13.64 28.51 -3.68
CA ALA A 34 14.68 29.50 -3.97
C ALA A 34 16.00 28.89 -4.48
N VAL A 35 16.24 27.58 -4.27
CA VAL A 35 17.51 26.91 -4.67
C VAL A 35 17.33 26.10 -5.96
N ALA A 36 16.12 25.65 -6.28
CA ALA A 36 15.82 24.91 -7.51
C ALA A 36 15.41 25.87 -8.65
N GLY A 37 16.41 26.51 -9.26
CA GLY A 37 16.22 27.30 -10.48
C GLY A 37 15.70 26.43 -11.64
N ALA A 38 14.53 26.80 -12.15
CA ALA A 38 13.98 26.45 -13.47
C ALA A 38 13.94 24.95 -13.88
N ALA A 39 13.17 24.12 -13.16
CA ALA A 39 12.43 22.96 -13.72
C ALA A 39 11.52 22.30 -12.63
N PRO A 40 10.32 22.84 -12.34
CA PRO A 40 9.57 22.40 -11.15
C PRO A 40 8.85 21.05 -11.32
N ALA A 41 8.38 20.71 -12.52
CA ALA A 41 7.50 19.55 -12.71
C ALA A 41 8.24 18.20 -12.81
N VAL A 42 9.47 18.20 -13.34
CA VAL A 42 10.25 16.97 -13.60
C VAL A 42 11.02 16.48 -12.37
N LEU A 43 11.25 17.35 -11.38
CA LEU A 43 11.91 16.98 -10.12
C LEU A 43 10.91 16.73 -8.97
N ALA A 44 9.67 17.22 -9.09
CA ALA A 44 8.59 16.91 -8.14
C ALA A 44 8.04 15.50 -8.35
N ALA A 45 7.93 15.05 -9.61
CA ALA A 45 7.76 13.64 -9.95
C ALA A 45 9.12 12.95 -9.79
N GLY A 46 9.35 12.25 -8.69
CA GLY A 46 10.53 11.41 -8.54
C GLY A 46 10.64 10.44 -9.74
N PRO A 47 11.84 9.92 -10.06
CA PRO A 47 12.04 8.96 -11.17
C PRO A 47 11.34 7.60 -10.99
N SER A 48 10.45 7.49 -10.01
CA SER A 48 9.90 6.26 -9.45
C SER A 48 8.44 6.44 -9.06
N ASP A 49 7.61 5.53 -9.55
CA ASP A 49 6.16 5.47 -9.37
C ASP A 49 5.75 5.68 -7.89
N GLY A 50 5.30 6.89 -7.53
CA GLY A 50 4.44 7.11 -6.35
C GLY A 50 5.05 7.42 -4.98
N VAL A 51 6.36 7.54 -4.82
CA VAL A 51 6.98 7.91 -3.52
C VAL A 51 7.56 9.33 -3.60
N PRO A 52 7.32 10.21 -2.60
CA PRO A 52 7.95 11.53 -2.57
C PRO A 52 9.48 11.39 -2.64
N PHE A 53 10.11 12.13 -3.56
CA PHE A 53 11.57 12.07 -3.78
C PHE A 53 12.37 12.22 -2.47
N VAL A 54 11.90 13.07 -1.57
CA VAL A 54 12.55 13.36 -0.28
C VAL A 54 12.60 12.11 0.62
N ASP A 55 11.52 11.33 0.68
CA ASP A 55 11.46 10.15 1.54
C ASP A 55 12.30 9.01 0.97
N THR A 56 12.28 8.83 -0.35
CA THR A 56 13.20 7.92 -1.06
C THR A 56 14.65 8.33 -0.81
N ALA A 57 14.98 9.62 -0.97
CA ALA A 57 16.34 10.13 -0.76
C ALA A 57 16.83 9.91 0.68
N LEU A 58 16.00 10.20 1.68
CA LEU A 58 16.37 9.99 3.08
C LEU A 58 16.53 8.52 3.43
N ARG A 59 15.69 7.66 2.88
CA ARG A 59 15.82 6.21 3.05
C ARG A 59 17.12 5.71 2.44
N LEU A 60 17.45 6.15 1.23
CA LEU A 60 18.71 5.81 0.56
C LEU A 60 19.93 6.28 1.37
N VAL A 61 19.90 7.52 1.85
CA VAL A 61 20.97 8.10 2.69
C VAL A 61 21.12 7.30 3.98
N LEU A 62 20.03 7.00 4.68
CA LEU A 62 20.02 6.22 5.92
C LEU A 62 20.63 4.83 5.70
N LEU A 63 20.11 4.07 4.75
CA LEU A 63 20.54 2.68 4.54
C LEU A 63 21.99 2.60 4.06
N THR A 64 22.43 3.54 3.20
CA THR A 64 23.82 3.61 2.74
C THR A 64 24.77 3.91 3.89
N ALA A 65 24.42 4.89 4.73
CA ALA A 65 25.21 5.26 5.89
C ALA A 65 25.30 4.12 6.91
N LEU A 66 24.21 3.41 7.19
CA LEU A 66 24.20 2.25 8.08
C LEU A 66 25.10 1.11 7.58
N ALA A 67 25.10 0.82 6.29
CA ALA A 67 25.95 -0.22 5.71
C ALA A 67 27.45 0.14 5.81
N VAL A 68 27.82 1.41 5.62
CA VAL A 68 29.20 1.88 5.82
C VAL A 68 29.62 1.75 7.29
N VAL A 69 28.74 2.15 8.22
CA VAL A 69 28.98 2.01 9.66
C VAL A 69 29.15 0.54 10.04
N ALA A 70 28.20 -0.32 9.70
CA ALA A 70 28.28 -1.75 9.94
C ALA A 70 29.55 -2.38 9.34
N GLY A 71 29.83 -2.08 8.07
CA GLY A 71 31.00 -2.59 7.35
C GLY A 71 32.32 -2.24 8.02
N SER A 72 32.45 -0.99 8.49
CA SER A 72 33.67 -0.52 9.16
C SER A 72 34.00 -1.34 10.41
N GLY A 73 32.98 -1.75 11.18
CA GLY A 73 33.13 -2.60 12.36
C GLY A 73 33.35 -4.09 12.02
N LEU A 74 32.58 -4.66 11.07
CA LEU A 74 32.67 -6.08 10.71
C LEU A 74 34.04 -6.48 10.16
N VAL A 75 34.64 -5.61 9.34
CA VAL A 75 35.94 -5.89 8.70
C VAL A 75 37.10 -5.88 9.71
N ARG A 76 36.90 -5.38 10.94
CA ARG A 76 37.96 -5.26 11.97
C ARG A 76 38.61 -6.58 12.38
N VAL A 77 37.91 -7.71 12.25
CA VAL A 77 38.52 -9.04 12.55
C VAL A 77 39.68 -9.35 11.59
N LEU A 78 39.64 -8.78 10.39
CA LEU A 78 40.51 -9.13 9.27
C LEU A 78 41.49 -7.99 8.90
N ALA A 79 41.22 -6.79 9.40
CA ALA A 79 41.95 -5.56 9.12
C ALA A 79 42.86 -5.13 10.28
N ASP A 80 43.81 -4.25 9.99
CA ASP A 80 44.64 -3.59 11.00
C ASP A 80 43.88 -2.47 11.74
N ALA A 81 44.53 -1.86 12.73
CA ALA A 81 43.97 -0.75 13.48
C ALA A 81 43.53 0.39 12.52
N PRO A 82 42.33 0.97 12.73
CA PRO A 82 41.76 1.92 11.79
C PRO A 82 42.57 3.22 11.76
N GLY A 83 42.89 3.67 10.54
CA GLY A 83 43.53 4.97 10.31
C GLY A 83 42.64 6.14 10.73
N ARG A 84 43.21 7.35 10.80
CA ARG A 84 42.45 8.58 11.12
C ARG A 84 41.34 8.83 10.08
N ALA A 85 41.65 8.64 8.79
CA ALA A 85 40.68 8.82 7.71
C ALA A 85 39.50 7.85 7.82
N GLU A 86 39.77 6.57 8.13
CA GLU A 86 38.73 5.55 8.31
C GLU A 86 37.79 5.90 9.47
N ARG A 87 38.33 6.35 10.61
CA ARG A 87 37.52 6.79 11.76
C ARG A 87 36.66 8.01 11.45
N VAL A 88 37.21 8.99 10.73
CA VAL A 88 36.46 10.19 10.32
C VAL A 88 35.30 9.81 9.40
N VAL A 89 35.54 8.98 8.38
CA VAL A 89 34.48 8.57 7.45
C VAL A 89 33.40 7.76 8.18
N ALA A 90 33.76 6.83 9.07
CA ALA A 90 32.80 6.07 9.86
C ALA A 90 31.98 6.98 10.81
N GLY A 91 32.61 7.99 11.41
CA GLY A 91 31.92 8.97 12.25
C GLY A 91 30.95 9.85 11.47
N VAL A 92 31.35 10.34 10.29
CA VAL A 92 30.48 11.11 9.39
C VAL A 92 29.30 10.25 8.92
N ALA A 93 29.53 9.00 8.53
CA ALA A 93 28.47 8.09 8.15
C ALA A 93 27.48 7.85 9.30
N ALA A 94 27.97 7.65 10.54
CA ALA A 94 27.10 7.50 11.70
C ALA A 94 26.25 8.75 11.97
N LEU A 95 26.84 9.95 11.85
CA LEU A 95 26.11 11.21 11.99
C LEU A 95 25.01 11.33 10.92
N VAL A 96 25.33 11.04 9.66
CA VAL A 96 24.37 11.07 8.54
C VAL A 96 23.22 10.08 8.77
N ALA A 97 23.51 8.86 9.20
CA ALA A 97 22.48 7.86 9.51
C ALA A 97 21.56 8.32 10.66
N VAL A 98 22.14 8.85 11.74
CA VAL A 98 21.38 9.38 12.89
C VAL A 98 20.49 10.54 12.46
N SER A 99 21.03 11.51 11.71
CA SER A 99 20.26 12.65 11.21
C SER A 99 19.12 12.22 10.29
N ALA A 100 19.36 11.28 9.37
CA ALA A 100 18.33 10.76 8.49
C ALA A 100 17.22 10.00 9.25
N ALA A 101 17.58 9.21 10.27
CA ALA A 101 16.61 8.52 11.12
C ALA A 101 15.75 9.50 11.93
N VAL A 102 16.36 10.52 12.54
CA VAL A 102 15.61 11.57 13.29
C VAL A 102 14.69 12.35 12.36
N ALA A 103 15.16 12.70 11.16
CA ALA A 103 14.35 13.39 10.15
C ALA A 103 13.16 12.53 9.68
N ALA A 104 13.34 11.22 9.56
CA ALA A 104 12.26 10.28 9.21
C ALA A 104 11.19 10.16 10.30
N VAL A 105 11.62 10.03 11.56
CA VAL A 105 10.73 9.90 12.74
C VAL A 105 9.91 11.19 12.94
N THR A 106 10.57 12.35 12.84
CA THR A 106 9.89 13.65 12.97
C THR A 106 8.85 13.88 11.87
N ARG A 107 9.14 13.48 10.63
CA ARG A 107 8.19 13.66 9.51
C ARG A 107 7.01 12.69 9.54
N SER A 108 7.23 11.46 9.99
CA SER A 108 6.19 10.45 10.09
C SER A 108 5.23 10.68 11.26
N GLY A 109 5.57 11.55 12.22
CA GLY A 109 4.80 11.74 13.45
C GLY A 109 4.81 10.52 14.38
N ALA A 110 5.53 9.46 14.01
CA ALA A 110 5.73 8.29 14.84
C ALA A 110 6.64 8.71 16.01
N GLY A 111 6.17 8.54 17.25
CA GLY A 111 7.01 8.78 18.42
C GLY A 111 8.31 7.95 18.39
N ILE A 112 9.30 8.35 19.19
CA ILE A 112 10.56 7.61 19.31
C ILE A 112 10.28 6.24 19.96
N SER A 113 10.41 5.18 19.18
CA SER A 113 10.28 3.80 19.68
C SER A 113 11.59 3.32 20.32
N GLY A 114 11.51 2.30 21.19
CA GLY A 114 12.70 1.63 21.74
C GLY A 114 13.64 1.09 20.65
N TRP A 115 13.08 0.76 19.49
CA TRP A 115 13.82 0.33 18.30
C TRP A 115 14.66 1.45 17.67
N THR A 116 14.06 2.64 17.59
CA THR A 116 14.75 3.85 17.10
C THR A 116 15.94 4.17 18.01
N LEU A 117 15.75 4.08 19.33
CA LEU A 117 16.83 4.27 20.31
C LEU A 117 17.96 3.23 20.14
N LEU A 118 17.62 1.95 19.97
CA LEU A 118 18.60 0.90 19.74
C LEU A 118 19.43 1.16 18.48
N LEU A 119 18.78 1.56 17.37
CA LEU A 119 19.46 1.90 16.12
C LEU A 119 20.43 3.07 16.32
N LEU A 120 19.99 4.14 16.98
CA LEU A 120 20.81 5.33 17.24
C LEU A 120 22.04 4.98 18.10
N LEU A 121 21.84 4.23 19.18
CA LEU A 121 22.90 3.81 20.10
C LEU A 121 23.92 2.90 19.41
N ALA A 122 23.46 1.88 18.69
CA ALA A 122 24.35 0.95 17.99
C ALA A 122 25.15 1.65 16.88
N THR A 123 24.53 2.57 16.14
CA THR A 123 25.16 3.33 15.05
C THR A 123 26.29 4.24 15.58
N VAL A 124 26.08 4.90 16.73
CA VAL A 124 27.11 5.74 17.36
C VAL A 124 28.20 4.91 18.03
N ALA A 125 27.86 3.75 18.58
CA ALA A 125 28.82 2.88 19.27
C ALA A 125 29.94 2.36 18.35
N VAL A 126 29.66 2.11 17.07
CA VAL A 126 30.67 1.61 16.12
C VAL A 126 31.87 2.57 15.97
N PRO A 127 31.72 3.84 15.53
CA PRO A 127 32.86 4.75 15.39
C PRO A 127 33.52 5.08 16.72
N ALA A 128 32.77 5.12 17.83
CA ALA A 128 33.33 5.34 19.17
C ALA A 128 34.29 4.21 19.57
N LEU A 129 33.91 2.95 19.34
CA LEU A 129 34.74 1.78 19.65
C LEU A 129 35.91 1.61 18.67
N LEU A 130 35.76 2.06 17.41
CA LEU A 130 36.88 2.12 16.46
C LEU A 130 37.98 3.09 16.89
N ALA A 131 37.65 4.13 17.65
CA ALA A 131 38.63 5.05 18.23
C ALA A 131 39.27 4.54 19.52
N GLY A 132 38.74 3.48 20.12
CA GLY A 132 39.18 2.92 21.39
C GLY A 132 40.41 2.02 21.30
N PRO A 133 40.94 1.56 22.46
CA PRO A 133 42.13 0.71 22.53
C PRO A 133 41.89 -0.72 22.02
N ARG A 134 40.63 -1.14 21.90
CA ARG A 134 40.22 -2.49 21.44
C ARG A 134 39.22 -2.36 20.29
N PRO A 135 39.68 -2.03 19.07
CA PRO A 135 38.78 -1.80 17.92
C PRO A 135 37.96 -3.03 17.54
N VAL A 136 38.37 -4.23 17.94
CA VAL A 136 37.61 -5.49 17.78
C VAL A 136 36.25 -5.44 18.50
N LEU A 137 36.10 -4.64 19.56
CA LEU A 137 34.81 -4.49 20.25
C LEU A 137 33.73 -3.82 19.38
N ALA A 138 34.12 -3.15 18.28
CA ALA A 138 33.18 -2.56 17.33
C ALA A 138 32.33 -3.60 16.58
N ILE A 139 32.70 -4.89 16.61
CA ILE A 139 31.97 -5.97 15.92
C ILE A 139 30.56 -6.14 16.49
N ALA A 140 30.40 -6.12 17.81
CA ALA A 140 29.11 -6.35 18.45
C ALA A 140 28.04 -5.31 18.03
N PRO A 141 28.29 -3.99 18.13
CA PRO A 141 27.33 -3.01 17.61
C PRO A 141 27.23 -3.05 16.08
N ALA A 142 28.27 -3.41 15.35
CA ALA A 142 28.19 -3.56 13.89
C ALA A 142 27.27 -4.72 13.46
N LEU A 143 27.26 -5.84 14.20
CA LEU A 143 26.31 -6.93 13.99
C LEU A 143 24.87 -6.48 14.27
N VAL A 144 24.65 -5.70 15.33
CA VAL A 144 23.34 -5.10 15.63
C VAL A 144 22.91 -4.20 14.46
N VAL A 145 23.74 -3.24 14.03
CA VAL A 145 23.42 -2.36 12.89
C VAL A 145 23.13 -3.17 11.61
N THR A 146 23.86 -4.27 11.36
CA THR A 146 23.61 -5.15 10.21
C THR A 146 22.26 -5.86 10.32
N GLY A 147 21.90 -6.37 11.49
CA GLY A 147 20.59 -6.97 11.73
C GLY A 147 19.45 -5.96 11.56
N LEU A 148 19.63 -4.73 12.04
CA LEU A 148 18.65 -3.66 11.86
C LEU A 148 18.53 -3.26 10.38
N LEU A 149 19.65 -3.19 9.65
CA LEU A 149 19.68 -2.96 8.21
C LEU A 149 18.92 -4.06 7.45
N ALA A 150 19.12 -5.33 7.81
CA ALA A 150 18.41 -6.46 7.21
C ALA A 150 16.88 -6.35 7.43
N ILE A 151 16.45 -6.01 8.63
CA ILE A 151 15.02 -5.80 8.95
C ILE A 151 14.44 -4.63 8.15
N GLN A 152 15.20 -3.54 7.98
CA GLN A 152 14.77 -2.39 7.18
C GLN A 152 14.68 -2.68 5.66
N LEU A 153 15.42 -3.68 5.18
CA LEU A 153 15.39 -4.15 3.80
C LEU A 153 14.27 -5.19 3.55
N ALA A 154 14.06 -6.11 4.49
CA ALA A 154 13.20 -7.28 4.33
C ALA A 154 11.79 -7.13 4.93
N GLY A 155 11.61 -6.19 5.86
CA GLY A 155 10.43 -6.14 6.72
C GLY A 155 10.50 -7.18 7.84
N THR A 156 9.49 -8.03 7.96
CA THR A 156 9.39 -8.99 9.08
C THR A 156 10.26 -10.24 8.85
N PRO A 157 10.85 -10.81 9.92
CA PRO A 157 11.62 -12.06 9.84
C PRO A 157 10.83 -13.27 9.30
N SER A 158 9.50 -13.19 9.32
CA SER A 158 8.60 -14.24 8.83
C SER A 158 8.43 -14.24 7.30
N ALA A 159 8.95 -13.23 6.61
CA ALA A 159 8.82 -13.14 5.17
C ALA A 159 9.73 -14.16 4.46
N PRO A 160 9.26 -14.89 3.43
CA PRO A 160 10.06 -15.93 2.78
C PRO A 160 11.29 -15.37 2.03
N TRP A 161 11.33 -14.08 1.73
CA TRP A 161 12.47 -13.36 1.14
C TRP A 161 13.44 -12.78 2.18
N PHE A 162 13.15 -12.87 3.48
CA PHE A 162 13.99 -12.26 4.54
C PHE A 162 15.44 -12.76 4.49
N ALA A 163 15.65 -14.04 4.21
CA ALA A 163 16.99 -14.62 4.12
C ALA A 163 17.83 -14.01 2.98
N LEU A 164 17.20 -13.71 1.84
CA LEU A 164 17.87 -13.09 0.69
C LEU A 164 18.27 -11.65 1.01
N ASP A 165 17.36 -10.89 1.60
CA ASP A 165 17.59 -9.48 1.96
C ASP A 165 18.59 -9.34 3.12
N ALA A 166 18.55 -10.24 4.10
CA ALA A 166 19.54 -10.31 5.17
C ALA A 166 20.92 -10.68 4.63
N GLY A 167 21.00 -11.70 3.75
CA GLY A 167 22.25 -12.05 3.06
C GLY A 167 22.80 -10.88 2.25
N TYR A 168 21.92 -10.13 1.59
CA TYR A 168 22.29 -8.95 0.82
C TYR A 168 22.82 -7.84 1.74
N ALA A 169 22.16 -7.56 2.87
CA ALA A 169 22.60 -6.57 3.85
C ALA A 169 24.01 -6.87 4.37
N VAL A 170 24.28 -8.13 4.69
CA VAL A 170 25.60 -8.60 5.15
C VAL A 170 26.65 -8.43 4.05
N ALA A 171 26.34 -8.87 2.82
CA ALA A 171 27.24 -8.74 1.67
C ALA A 171 27.57 -7.26 1.37
N GLY A 172 26.56 -6.39 1.38
CA GLY A 172 26.71 -4.95 1.16
C GLY A 172 27.55 -4.27 2.24
N ALA A 173 27.30 -4.57 3.52
CA ALA A 173 28.09 -4.05 4.63
C ALA A 173 29.56 -4.49 4.54
N LEU A 174 29.82 -5.77 4.28
CA LEU A 174 31.19 -6.29 4.13
C LEU A 174 31.92 -5.66 2.94
N ALA A 175 31.25 -5.50 1.79
CA ALA A 175 31.82 -4.85 0.62
C ALA A 175 32.15 -3.38 0.88
N ALA A 176 31.25 -2.64 1.53
CA ALA A 176 31.47 -1.24 1.90
C ALA A 176 32.63 -1.06 2.90
N GLY A 177 32.68 -1.91 3.93
CA GLY A 177 33.77 -1.92 4.90
C GLY A 177 35.12 -2.25 4.27
N ALA A 178 35.15 -3.24 3.36
CA ALA A 178 36.37 -3.62 2.66
C ALA A 178 36.86 -2.51 1.72
N ALA A 179 35.95 -1.87 0.98
CA ALA A 179 36.28 -0.74 0.12
C ALA A 179 36.82 0.46 0.91
N LEU A 180 36.16 0.81 2.02
CA LEU A 180 36.60 1.89 2.92
C LEU A 180 38.00 1.61 3.49
N HIS A 181 38.22 0.40 3.98
CA HIS A 181 39.52 0.01 4.53
C HIS A 181 40.62 0.06 3.46
N LEU A 182 40.39 -0.51 2.28
CA LEU A 182 41.37 -0.53 1.20
C LEU A 182 41.68 0.86 0.62
N ALA A 183 40.71 1.77 0.65
CA ALA A 183 40.89 3.14 0.21
C ALA A 183 41.72 3.97 1.20
N THR A 184 41.58 3.69 2.49
CA THR A 184 42.23 4.44 3.57
C THR A 184 43.53 3.79 4.08
N ALA A 185 43.78 2.52 3.75
CA ALA A 185 45.00 1.82 4.10
C ALA A 185 46.22 2.43 3.40
N THR A 186 47.26 2.72 4.17
CA THR A 186 48.50 3.34 3.71
C THR A 186 49.56 2.32 3.29
N ASP A 187 49.51 1.08 3.80
CA ASP A 187 50.50 0.03 3.52
C ASP A 187 49.91 -1.26 2.92
N PRO A 188 50.62 -1.91 1.97
CA PRO A 188 50.24 -3.21 1.42
C PRO A 188 50.63 -4.36 2.38
N ALA A 189 49.96 -4.44 3.54
CA ALA A 189 50.14 -5.52 4.50
C ALA A 189 49.44 -6.84 4.04
N PRO A 190 49.87 -8.02 4.51
CA PRO A 190 49.22 -9.31 4.19
C PRO A 190 47.73 -9.38 4.59
N ARG A 191 47.31 -8.55 5.56
CA ARG A 191 45.90 -8.43 5.97
C ARG A 191 45.04 -7.69 4.94
N ALA A 192 45.59 -6.74 4.19
CA ALA A 192 44.89 -6.07 3.11
C ALA A 192 44.48 -7.05 1.99
N ALA A 193 45.27 -8.11 1.77
CA ALA A 193 44.92 -9.17 0.83
C ALA A 193 43.68 -9.97 1.30
N ARG A 194 43.56 -10.26 2.61
CA ARG A 194 42.39 -10.95 3.19
C ARG A 194 41.12 -10.09 3.08
N VAL A 195 41.22 -8.80 3.43
CA VAL A 195 40.10 -7.86 3.29
C VAL A 195 39.65 -7.73 1.83
N ARG A 196 40.59 -7.74 0.88
CA ARG A 196 40.28 -7.72 -0.56
C ARG A 196 39.56 -8.99 -1.02
N ILE A 197 39.98 -10.17 -0.58
CA ILE A 197 39.30 -11.44 -0.91
C ILE A 197 37.86 -11.41 -0.37
N VAL A 198 37.67 -10.96 0.87
CA VAL A 198 36.33 -10.84 1.46
C VAL A 198 35.47 -9.81 0.71
N GLY A 199 36.03 -8.66 0.32
CA GLY A 199 35.31 -7.67 -0.48
C GLY A 199 34.86 -8.21 -1.85
N ILE A 200 35.73 -8.96 -2.55
CA ILE A 200 35.39 -9.60 -3.84
C ILE A 200 34.32 -10.68 -3.64
N ALA A 201 34.48 -11.54 -2.64
CA ALA A 201 33.53 -12.59 -2.33
C ALA A 201 32.16 -12.02 -1.94
N ALA A 202 32.14 -11.00 -1.09
CA ALA A 202 30.91 -10.30 -0.71
C ALA A 202 30.24 -9.63 -1.91
N GLY A 203 31.01 -8.99 -2.80
CA GLY A 203 30.49 -8.44 -4.05
C GLY A 203 29.87 -9.51 -4.96
N ALA A 204 30.54 -10.65 -5.15
CA ALA A 204 30.04 -11.76 -5.96
C ALA A 204 28.76 -12.39 -5.36
N VAL A 205 28.74 -12.63 -4.04
CA VAL A 205 27.56 -13.10 -3.32
C VAL A 205 26.41 -12.09 -3.47
N GLY A 206 26.70 -10.79 -3.36
CA GLY A 206 25.73 -9.73 -3.59
C GLY A 206 25.10 -9.78 -4.99
N VAL A 207 25.90 -10.01 -6.05
CA VAL A 207 25.39 -10.21 -7.41
C VAL A 207 24.47 -11.42 -7.50
N VAL A 208 24.87 -12.57 -6.93
CA VAL A 208 24.04 -13.79 -6.95
C VAL A 208 22.72 -13.56 -6.20
N LEU A 209 22.77 -12.97 -5.02
CA LEU A 209 21.57 -12.66 -4.23
C LEU A 209 20.67 -11.65 -4.95
N ALA A 210 21.25 -10.64 -5.62
CA ALA A 210 20.51 -9.73 -6.49
C ALA A 210 19.79 -10.49 -7.60
N ALA A 211 20.51 -11.34 -8.34
CA ALA A 211 19.95 -12.09 -9.46
C ALA A 211 18.84 -13.06 -9.02
N VAL A 212 19.01 -13.75 -7.90
CA VAL A 212 17.97 -14.61 -7.31
C VAL A 212 16.76 -13.78 -6.90
N ARG A 213 16.97 -12.61 -6.26
CA ARG A 213 15.88 -11.70 -5.90
C ARG A 213 15.11 -11.22 -7.14
N VAL A 214 15.81 -10.88 -8.23
CA VAL A 214 15.19 -10.48 -9.50
C VAL A 214 14.39 -11.62 -10.13
N ALA A 215 14.91 -12.84 -10.10
CA ALA A 215 14.19 -14.01 -10.61
C ALA A 215 12.89 -14.30 -9.84
N LEU A 216 12.88 -14.03 -8.52
CA LEU A 216 11.73 -14.31 -7.65
C LEU A 216 10.73 -13.14 -7.56
N ALA A 217 11.21 -11.90 -7.54
CA ALA A 217 10.39 -10.69 -7.35
C ALA A 217 10.07 -9.95 -8.66
N GLY A 218 10.66 -10.36 -9.78
CA GLY A 218 10.54 -9.69 -11.07
C GLY A 218 11.66 -8.67 -11.33
N PRO A 219 11.65 -7.99 -12.49
CA PRO A 219 10.49 -7.74 -13.36
C PRO A 219 10.08 -8.95 -14.21
N PHE A 220 8.78 -9.23 -14.23
CA PHE A 220 8.19 -10.37 -14.96
C PHE A 220 8.02 -10.11 -16.47
N SER A 221 8.37 -8.91 -16.95
CA SER A 221 8.36 -8.56 -18.37
C SER A 221 9.46 -7.55 -18.72
N LEU A 222 9.91 -7.53 -19.98
CA LEU A 222 10.85 -6.51 -20.50
C LEU A 222 10.28 -5.09 -20.41
N THR A 223 8.96 -4.97 -20.53
CA THR A 223 8.23 -3.71 -20.33
C THR A 223 8.34 -3.21 -18.89
N ASP A 224 8.27 -4.11 -17.91
CA ASP A 224 8.44 -3.73 -16.50
C ASP A 224 9.92 -3.38 -16.19
N LEU A 225 10.88 -4.05 -16.84
CA LEU A 225 12.32 -3.79 -16.67
C LEU A 225 12.74 -2.38 -17.13
N HIS A 226 12.30 -1.94 -18.30
CA HIS A 226 12.66 -0.62 -18.84
C HIS A 226 11.62 0.47 -18.56
N GLY A 227 10.35 0.10 -18.40
CA GLY A 227 9.23 1.04 -18.29
C GLY A 227 8.96 1.56 -16.88
N THR A 228 9.48 0.91 -15.84
CA THR A 228 9.23 1.29 -14.42
C THR A 228 10.48 1.85 -13.73
N GLY A 229 10.28 2.59 -12.64
CA GLY A 229 11.39 2.99 -11.76
C GLY A 229 12.05 1.79 -11.07
N TYR A 230 11.24 0.78 -10.72
CA TYR A 230 11.71 -0.47 -10.10
C TYR A 230 12.63 -1.28 -11.00
N GLY A 231 12.25 -1.51 -12.27
CA GLY A 231 13.04 -2.28 -13.23
C GLY A 231 14.42 -1.66 -13.48
N ARG A 232 14.47 -0.32 -13.58
CA ARG A 232 15.74 0.43 -13.68
C ARG A 232 16.56 0.31 -12.39
N ALA A 233 15.94 0.46 -11.23
CA ALA A 233 16.61 0.26 -9.95
C ALA A 233 17.23 -1.13 -9.83
N VAL A 234 16.46 -2.18 -10.14
CA VAL A 234 16.90 -3.58 -10.17
C VAL A 234 18.15 -3.77 -11.04
N LEU A 235 18.19 -3.14 -12.22
CA LEU A 235 19.35 -3.21 -13.11
C LEU A 235 20.61 -2.63 -12.43
N VAL A 236 20.47 -1.49 -11.75
CA VAL A 236 21.57 -0.87 -10.98
C VAL A 236 21.97 -1.76 -9.80
N THR A 237 21.02 -2.41 -9.11
CA THR A 237 21.26 -3.34 -8.00
C THR A 237 22.12 -4.53 -8.41
N VAL A 238 21.97 -5.03 -9.64
CA VAL A 238 22.78 -6.14 -10.17
C VAL A 238 24.14 -5.65 -10.69
N LEU A 239 24.17 -4.52 -11.41
CA LEU A 239 25.39 -4.02 -12.07
C LEU A 239 26.38 -3.41 -11.09
N ALA A 240 25.92 -2.76 -10.02
CA ALA A 240 26.80 -2.02 -9.13
C ALA A 240 27.72 -2.94 -8.27
N PRO A 241 27.26 -4.04 -7.65
CA PRO A 241 28.15 -5.00 -6.99
C PRO A 241 29.13 -5.67 -7.96
N ALA A 242 28.70 -5.93 -9.21
CA ALA A 242 29.58 -6.46 -10.25
C ALA A 242 30.70 -5.48 -10.61
N ALA A 243 30.39 -4.19 -10.73
CA ALA A 243 31.38 -3.14 -10.96
C ALA A 243 32.40 -3.05 -9.81
N VAL A 244 31.94 -3.14 -8.55
CA VAL A 244 32.84 -3.16 -7.37
C VAL A 244 33.77 -4.37 -7.41
N ALA A 245 33.23 -5.57 -7.65
CA ALA A 245 34.02 -6.79 -7.74
C ALA A 245 35.06 -6.72 -8.87
N ALA A 246 34.67 -6.20 -10.04
CA ALA A 246 35.56 -6.00 -11.17
C ALA A 246 36.70 -5.02 -10.87
N LEU A 247 36.39 -3.86 -10.27
CA LEU A 247 37.39 -2.86 -9.89
C LEU A 247 38.38 -3.41 -8.85
N LEU A 248 37.89 -4.14 -7.84
CA LEU A 248 38.76 -4.80 -6.85
C LEU A 248 39.61 -5.91 -7.46
N ALA A 249 39.08 -6.66 -8.44
CA ALA A 249 39.82 -7.70 -9.16
C ALA A 249 40.92 -7.11 -10.06
N VAL A 250 40.62 -6.02 -10.78
CA VAL A 250 41.61 -5.26 -11.58
C VAL A 250 42.72 -4.75 -10.67
N GLN A 251 42.38 -4.14 -9.53
CA GLN A 251 43.37 -3.70 -8.55
C GLN A 251 44.23 -4.87 -8.04
N ALA A 252 43.63 -6.05 -7.77
CA ALA A 252 44.36 -7.23 -7.34
C ALA A 252 45.34 -7.75 -8.40
N TRP A 253 44.92 -7.79 -9.66
CA TRP A 253 45.72 -8.25 -10.76
C TRP A 253 46.91 -7.32 -11.03
N VAL A 254 46.68 -6.01 -11.02
CA VAL A 254 47.75 -5.00 -11.16
C VAL A 254 48.77 -5.12 -10.04
N THR A 255 48.32 -5.32 -8.78
CA THR A 255 49.26 -5.52 -7.66
C THR A 255 50.09 -6.79 -7.77
N ARG A 256 49.50 -7.89 -8.28
CA ARG A 256 50.23 -9.16 -8.48
C ARG A 256 51.27 -9.06 -9.59
N ARG A 257 50.96 -8.35 -10.68
CA ARG A 257 51.92 -8.09 -11.76
C ARG A 257 53.07 -7.20 -11.31
N ALA A 258 52.78 -6.17 -10.53
CA ALA A 258 53.79 -5.27 -9.99
C ALA A 258 54.80 -5.98 -9.07
N THR A 259 54.34 -6.95 -8.27
CA THR A 259 55.21 -7.76 -7.40
C THR A 259 56.07 -8.77 -8.17
N ALA A 260 55.69 -9.11 -9.41
CA ALA A 260 56.43 -10.02 -10.29
C ALA A 260 57.27 -9.30 -11.36
N GLY A 261 57.13 -7.98 -11.48
CA GLY A 261 57.71 -7.16 -12.56
C GLY A 261 58.90 -6.30 -12.14
N THR A 262 59.26 -5.36 -13.01
CA THR A 262 60.38 -4.43 -12.79
C THR A 262 60.00 -3.28 -11.86
N ARG A 263 60.99 -2.49 -11.38
CA ARG A 263 60.74 -1.26 -10.61
C ARG A 263 59.78 -0.29 -11.32
N SER A 264 59.79 -0.26 -12.64
CA SER A 264 58.89 0.58 -13.45
C SER A 264 57.43 0.13 -13.37
N ASP A 265 57.19 -1.18 -13.22
CA ASP A 265 55.85 -1.76 -13.06
C ASP A 265 55.27 -1.46 -11.67
N ALA A 266 56.13 -1.39 -10.64
CA ALA A 266 55.74 -0.99 -9.29
C ALA A 266 55.26 0.47 -9.23
N VAL A 267 55.94 1.39 -9.94
CA VAL A 267 55.55 2.81 -10.01
C VAL A 267 54.23 2.99 -10.76
N ARG A 268 54.08 2.35 -11.93
CA ARG A 268 52.82 2.38 -12.70
C ARG A 268 51.64 1.78 -11.92
N ALA A 269 51.87 0.70 -11.17
CA ALA A 269 50.85 0.09 -10.34
C ALA A 269 50.46 0.95 -9.13
N ALA A 270 51.38 1.76 -8.60
CA ALA A 270 51.07 2.72 -7.55
C ALA A 270 50.21 3.88 -8.09
N GLU A 271 50.56 4.42 -9.25
CA GLU A 271 49.79 5.48 -9.93
C GLU A 271 48.38 5.00 -10.30
N LEU A 272 48.25 3.80 -10.87
CA LEU A 272 46.94 3.23 -11.21
C LEU A 272 46.11 2.94 -9.96
N ARG A 273 46.74 2.52 -8.86
CA ARG A 273 46.05 2.28 -7.58
C ARG A 273 45.48 3.57 -7.02
N ASP A 274 46.22 4.67 -7.11
CA ASP A 274 45.76 5.98 -6.64
C ASP A 274 44.61 6.50 -7.50
N ARG A 275 44.69 6.33 -8.83
CA ARG A 275 43.59 6.63 -9.76
C ARG A 275 42.35 5.76 -9.53
N LEU A 276 42.51 4.52 -9.09
CA LEU A 276 41.42 3.59 -8.83
C LEU A 276 40.82 3.70 -7.42
N ARG A 277 41.48 4.37 -6.46
CA ARG A 277 40.96 4.51 -5.08
C ARG A 277 39.60 5.20 -5.04
N THR A 278 39.50 6.39 -5.63
CA THR A 278 38.26 7.18 -5.67
C THR A 278 37.10 6.45 -6.38
N PRO A 279 37.27 5.88 -7.59
CA PRO A 279 36.18 5.16 -8.25
C PRO A 279 35.78 3.87 -7.54
N VAL A 280 36.71 3.16 -6.86
CA VAL A 280 36.35 1.98 -6.04
C VAL A 280 35.45 2.37 -4.87
N VAL A 281 35.77 3.46 -4.17
CA VAL A 281 34.94 3.95 -3.05
C VAL A 281 33.57 4.42 -3.56
N LEU A 282 33.55 5.21 -4.64
CA LEU A 282 32.30 5.67 -5.23
C LEU A 282 31.44 4.51 -5.74
N ALA A 283 32.05 3.50 -6.38
CA ALA A 283 31.35 2.30 -6.83
C ALA A 283 30.81 1.49 -5.65
N ALA A 284 31.55 1.36 -4.54
CA ALA A 284 31.09 0.66 -3.36
C ALA A 284 29.91 1.38 -2.67
N LEU A 285 29.99 2.71 -2.54
CA LEU A 285 28.88 3.53 -2.05
C LEU A 285 27.68 3.46 -2.99
N ALA A 286 27.90 3.52 -4.30
CA ALA A 286 26.84 3.38 -5.30
C ALA A 286 26.23 1.98 -5.29
N ALA A 287 26.99 0.91 -5.04
CA ALA A 287 26.49 -0.46 -4.95
C ALA A 287 25.63 -0.69 -3.71
N VAL A 288 26.01 -0.08 -2.59
CA VAL A 288 25.18 -0.06 -1.38
C VAL A 288 23.93 0.81 -1.58
N GLY A 289 24.04 1.98 -2.20
CA GLY A 289 22.87 2.79 -2.55
C GLY A 289 21.92 2.03 -3.48
N ALA A 290 22.47 1.37 -4.49
CA ALA A 290 21.72 0.59 -5.47
C ALA A 290 20.99 -0.61 -4.85
N ALA A 291 21.65 -1.31 -3.92
CA ALA A 291 21.06 -2.37 -3.10
C ALA A 291 19.75 -1.99 -2.42
N THR A 292 19.68 -0.72 -2.02
CA THR A 292 18.60 -0.20 -1.19
C THR A 292 17.46 0.39 -2.01
N LEU A 293 17.69 0.62 -3.32
CA LEU A 293 16.66 1.14 -4.24
C LEU A 293 15.44 0.21 -4.31
N PRO A 294 15.54 -1.12 -4.54
CA PRO A 294 14.36 -1.98 -4.63
C PRO A 294 13.57 -2.10 -3.32
N ALA A 295 14.21 -1.83 -2.16
CA ALA A 295 13.54 -1.81 -0.86
C ALA A 295 12.87 -0.46 -0.56
N ALA A 296 13.31 0.61 -1.24
CA ALA A 296 12.71 1.94 -1.19
C ALA A 296 11.61 2.14 -2.24
N LEU A 297 11.47 1.19 -3.17
CA LEU A 297 10.48 1.22 -4.25
C LEU A 297 9.40 0.16 -3.99
N PRO A 298 8.13 0.45 -4.28
CA PRO A 298 7.09 -0.58 -4.26
C PRO A 298 7.49 -1.69 -5.24
N ALA A 299 7.47 -2.94 -4.76
CA ALA A 299 7.69 -4.09 -5.63
C ALA A 299 6.66 -4.06 -6.77
N PRO A 300 7.05 -4.39 -8.01
CA PRO A 300 6.11 -4.41 -9.11
C PRO A 300 5.05 -5.44 -8.78
N ALA A 301 3.79 -5.07 -8.99
CA ALA A 301 2.69 -6.01 -8.86
C ALA A 301 3.00 -7.26 -9.71
N PRO A 302 2.57 -8.46 -9.29
CA PRO A 302 2.71 -9.68 -10.07
C PRO A 302 2.25 -9.45 -11.51
N GLY A 303 2.87 -10.16 -12.46
CA GLY A 303 2.44 -10.13 -13.86
C GLY A 303 0.94 -10.37 -13.98
N ALA A 304 0.30 -9.70 -14.95
CA ALA A 304 -1.09 -9.94 -15.24
C ALA A 304 -1.29 -11.44 -15.53
N THR A 305 -2.31 -12.04 -14.91
CA THR A 305 -2.63 -13.45 -15.07
C THR A 305 -4.11 -13.58 -15.39
N PRO A 306 -4.49 -14.40 -16.38
CA PRO A 306 -5.89 -14.53 -16.77
C PRO A 306 -6.78 -14.92 -15.60
N GLY A 307 -7.85 -14.16 -15.36
CA GLY A 307 -8.87 -14.44 -14.34
C GLY A 307 -8.57 -13.94 -12.95
N ARG A 308 -7.36 -13.39 -12.75
CA ARG A 308 -6.94 -12.80 -11.50
C ARG A 308 -7.00 -11.30 -11.67
N ALA A 309 -7.72 -10.62 -10.78
CA ALA A 309 -7.82 -9.17 -10.84
C ALA A 309 -6.42 -8.55 -10.80
N LEU A 310 -6.19 -7.59 -11.69
CA LEU A 310 -4.96 -6.82 -11.72
C LEU A 310 -5.13 -5.63 -10.77
N LEU A 311 -4.15 -5.42 -9.89
CA LEU A 311 -4.04 -4.20 -9.10
C LEU A 311 -2.62 -3.65 -9.30
N ARG A 312 -2.50 -2.41 -9.78
CA ARG A 312 -1.21 -1.84 -10.19
C ARG A 312 -1.16 -0.34 -9.94
N SER A 313 -0.04 0.14 -9.44
CA SER A 313 0.24 1.58 -9.37
C SER A 313 0.58 2.13 -10.75
N VAL A 314 0.02 3.27 -11.10
CA VAL A 314 0.25 3.99 -12.35
C VAL A 314 0.45 5.47 -12.06
N ASP A 315 1.36 6.11 -12.78
CA ASP A 315 1.57 7.56 -12.71
C ASP A 315 1.21 8.18 -14.06
N LEU A 316 0.28 9.14 -14.03
CA LEU A 316 -0.18 9.92 -15.17
C LEU A 316 0.13 11.41 -15.02
N GLY A 317 1.16 11.76 -14.25
CA GLY A 317 1.61 13.13 -14.00
C GLY A 317 0.89 13.86 -12.88
N ALA A 318 -0.17 13.27 -12.31
CA ALA A 318 -0.95 13.79 -11.17
C ALA A 318 -0.53 13.17 -9.82
N GLY A 319 0.49 12.30 -9.80
CA GLY A 319 0.90 11.53 -8.64
C GLY A 319 0.49 10.04 -8.73
N PRO A 320 0.75 9.24 -7.68
CA PRO A 320 0.42 7.82 -7.68
C PRO A 320 -1.08 7.59 -7.76
N LEU A 321 -1.49 6.93 -8.84
CA LEU A 321 -2.82 6.38 -8.98
C LEU A 321 -2.75 4.86 -8.83
N THR A 322 -3.85 4.25 -8.45
CA THR A 322 -4.05 2.81 -8.43
C THR A 322 -5.06 2.44 -9.50
N LEU A 323 -4.62 1.57 -10.41
CA LEU A 323 -5.45 0.94 -11.42
C LEU A 323 -5.83 -0.46 -10.95
N ALA A 324 -7.13 -0.75 -10.95
CA ALA A 324 -7.64 -2.11 -10.77
C ALA A 324 -8.40 -2.56 -12.04
N VAL A 325 -8.18 -3.80 -12.48
CA VAL A 325 -8.88 -4.41 -13.62
C VAL A 325 -9.41 -5.78 -13.23
N SER A 326 -10.70 -6.01 -13.45
CA SER A 326 -11.40 -7.27 -13.11
C SER A 326 -12.48 -7.57 -14.16
N PRO A 327 -12.74 -8.83 -14.54
CA PRO A 327 -12.16 -10.08 -13.99
C PRO A 327 -10.86 -10.54 -14.65
N MET A 328 -10.29 -9.78 -15.59
CA MET A 328 -9.14 -10.18 -16.41
C MET A 328 -9.44 -11.42 -17.28
N ARG A 329 -10.60 -11.40 -17.94
CA ARG A 329 -11.07 -12.43 -18.89
C ARG A 329 -11.45 -11.75 -20.22
N PRO A 330 -11.47 -12.44 -21.38
CA PRO A 330 -11.84 -11.80 -22.62
C PRO A 330 -13.32 -11.41 -22.59
N GLY A 331 -13.62 -10.22 -23.08
CA GLY A 331 -14.94 -9.59 -22.96
C GLY A 331 -14.93 -8.39 -22.01
N PRO A 332 -16.07 -8.06 -21.38
CA PRO A 332 -16.18 -6.90 -20.51
C PRO A 332 -15.32 -7.05 -19.24
N ASN A 333 -14.59 -5.98 -18.91
CA ASN A 333 -13.78 -5.85 -17.71
C ASN A 333 -14.03 -4.47 -17.10
N LEU A 334 -14.29 -4.43 -15.80
CA LEU A 334 -14.36 -3.20 -15.04
C LEU A 334 -12.94 -2.71 -14.73
N VAL A 335 -12.67 -1.46 -15.06
CA VAL A 335 -11.44 -0.75 -14.74
C VAL A 335 -11.77 0.34 -13.73
N GLN A 336 -11.07 0.33 -12.61
CA GLN A 336 -11.15 1.36 -11.58
C GLN A 336 -9.83 2.13 -11.52
N LEU A 337 -9.92 3.44 -11.40
CA LEU A 337 -8.80 4.33 -11.14
C LEU A 337 -9.05 5.09 -9.83
N THR A 338 -8.16 4.97 -8.86
CA THR A 338 -8.22 5.69 -7.58
C THR A 338 -6.89 6.39 -7.28
N GLY A 339 -6.90 7.40 -6.42
CA GLY A 339 -5.70 8.14 -6.02
C GLY A 339 -6.03 9.58 -5.65
N GLY A 340 -5.06 10.29 -5.07
CA GLY A 340 -5.22 11.71 -4.75
C GLY A 340 -5.45 12.53 -6.02
N GLY A 341 -6.49 13.36 -6.05
CA GLY A 341 -6.80 14.22 -7.20
C GLY A 341 -7.49 13.52 -8.38
N VAL A 342 -7.95 12.27 -8.24
CA VAL A 342 -8.86 11.66 -9.23
C VAL A 342 -10.26 12.24 -9.05
N GLU A 343 -10.47 13.43 -9.61
CA GLU A 343 -11.80 13.98 -9.83
C GLU A 343 -12.28 13.60 -11.21
N VAL A 344 -13.22 12.66 -11.27
CA VAL A 344 -13.91 12.31 -12.50
C VAL A 344 -15.28 12.97 -12.44
N THR A 345 -15.52 13.96 -13.30
CA THR A 345 -16.84 14.55 -13.43
C THR A 345 -17.78 13.56 -14.10
N GLY A 346 -18.97 13.34 -13.51
CA GLY A 346 -20.01 12.51 -14.13
C GLY A 346 -20.58 13.12 -15.41
N PRO A 347 -21.35 12.35 -16.21
CA PRO A 347 -21.98 12.84 -17.44
C PRO A 347 -22.96 14.02 -17.23
N ASP A 348 -23.46 14.21 -16.01
CA ASP A 348 -24.39 15.30 -15.64
C ASP A 348 -23.71 16.53 -15.03
N ALA A 349 -22.37 16.56 -14.96
CA ALA A 349 -21.64 17.72 -14.44
C ALA A 349 -21.66 18.87 -15.45
N ARG A 350 -22.74 19.67 -15.43
CA ARG A 350 -22.69 21.03 -16.00
C ARG A 350 -21.79 21.88 -15.12
N MET A 351 -20.54 22.03 -15.52
CA MET A 351 -19.67 23.08 -14.97
C MET A 351 -20.37 24.44 -15.17
N PRO A 352 -20.37 25.35 -14.17
CA PRO A 352 -20.71 26.73 -14.42
C PRO A 352 -19.76 27.24 -15.51
N ALA A 353 -20.31 27.85 -16.56
CA ALA A 353 -19.52 28.47 -17.61
C ALA A 353 -18.75 29.67 -17.04
N GLY A 354 -17.60 29.40 -16.43
CA GLY A 354 -16.62 30.40 -16.02
C GLY A 354 -15.91 30.95 -17.25
N HIS A 355 -15.88 32.28 -17.36
CA HIS A 355 -15.31 32.99 -18.48
C HIS A 355 -13.82 32.66 -18.71
N GLY A 356 -13.50 32.15 -19.90
CA GLY A 356 -12.24 32.47 -20.57
C GLY A 356 -11.08 31.46 -20.55
N ASP A 357 -11.29 30.16 -20.34
CA ASP A 357 -10.20 29.18 -20.45
C ASP A 357 -10.40 28.20 -21.63
N PRO A 358 -9.52 28.19 -22.65
CA PRO A 358 -9.56 27.22 -23.74
C PRO A 358 -8.96 25.89 -23.28
N GLY A 359 -9.77 25.07 -22.62
CA GLY A 359 -9.46 23.67 -22.38
C GLY A 359 -10.02 23.15 -21.06
N ALA A 360 -11.17 22.47 -21.11
CA ALA A 360 -11.55 21.58 -20.02
C ALA A 360 -10.37 20.63 -19.72
N PRO A 361 -9.98 20.40 -18.45
CA PRO A 361 -8.95 19.43 -18.15
C PRO A 361 -9.34 18.08 -18.76
N ALA A 362 -8.49 17.54 -19.63
CA ALA A 362 -8.79 16.33 -20.38
C ALA A 362 -8.97 15.16 -19.40
N GLY A 363 -10.20 14.63 -19.35
CA GLY A 363 -10.55 13.54 -18.44
C GLY A 363 -9.71 12.28 -18.66
N TYR A 364 -9.63 11.44 -17.64
CA TYR A 364 -8.96 10.14 -17.71
C TYR A 364 -9.71 9.22 -18.68
N ALA A 365 -8.98 8.44 -19.48
CA ALA A 365 -9.56 7.39 -20.31
C ALA A 365 -8.67 6.14 -20.43
N VAL A 366 -9.29 5.02 -20.80
CA VAL A 366 -8.64 3.76 -21.13
C VAL A 366 -8.78 3.51 -22.63
N ARG A 367 -7.68 3.23 -23.30
CA ARG A 367 -7.64 2.86 -24.71
C ARG A 367 -7.26 1.40 -24.89
N VAL A 368 -8.04 0.69 -25.69
CA VAL A 368 -7.85 -0.72 -26.07
C VAL A 368 -7.96 -0.82 -27.59
N GLY A 369 -6.84 -1.10 -28.26
CA GLY A 369 -6.73 -0.92 -29.71
C GLY A 369 -7.09 0.52 -30.11
N ASP A 370 -8.12 0.65 -30.95
CA ASP A 370 -8.63 1.93 -31.44
C ASP A 370 -9.81 2.49 -30.60
N ARG A 371 -10.30 1.73 -29.62
CA ARG A 371 -11.41 2.17 -28.76
C ARG A 371 -10.89 2.94 -27.56
N VAL A 372 -11.49 4.10 -27.29
CA VAL A 372 -11.22 4.93 -26.11
C VAL A 372 -12.48 4.98 -25.24
N VAL A 373 -12.35 4.60 -23.98
CA VAL A 373 -13.44 4.58 -22.99
C VAL A 373 -13.10 5.57 -21.87
N PRO A 374 -13.88 6.64 -21.67
CA PRO A 374 -13.64 7.60 -20.59
C PRO A 374 -13.96 6.97 -19.23
N PHE A 375 -13.22 7.35 -18.21
CA PHE A 375 -13.63 7.09 -16.83
C PHE A 375 -14.81 7.98 -16.47
N THR A 376 -15.74 7.44 -15.67
CA THR A 376 -16.90 8.16 -15.12
C THR A 376 -16.98 8.01 -13.61
N ALA A 377 -17.50 9.01 -12.91
CA ALA A 377 -17.82 8.86 -11.50
C ALA A 377 -19.10 8.04 -11.30
N ARG A 378 -19.15 7.33 -10.18
CA ARG A 378 -20.32 6.58 -9.71
C ARG A 378 -20.73 7.12 -8.35
N THR A 379 -22.02 7.33 -8.13
CA THR A 379 -22.53 7.98 -6.90
C THR A 379 -22.34 7.12 -5.65
N GLU A 380 -22.35 5.80 -5.83
CA GLU A 380 -22.34 4.80 -4.78
C GLU A 380 -20.94 4.43 -4.28
N VAL A 381 -19.89 4.81 -5.02
CA VAL A 381 -18.52 4.39 -4.75
C VAL A 381 -17.50 5.38 -5.33
N ARG A 382 -16.41 5.63 -4.60
CA ARG A 382 -15.34 6.55 -5.03
C ARG A 382 -14.50 6.00 -6.20
N GLY A 383 -13.79 6.93 -6.86
CA GLY A 383 -12.88 6.65 -7.96
C GLY A 383 -13.49 6.85 -9.35
N GLY A 384 -12.65 6.74 -10.37
CA GLY A 384 -13.06 6.70 -11.77
C GLY A 384 -13.34 5.27 -12.21
N TRP A 385 -14.43 5.07 -12.95
CA TRP A 385 -14.87 3.76 -13.43
C TRP A 385 -15.07 3.74 -14.94
N ALA A 386 -14.53 2.70 -15.59
CA ALA A 386 -14.71 2.44 -17.01
C ALA A 386 -15.00 0.95 -17.24
N LEU A 387 -16.04 0.64 -18.01
CA LEU A 387 -16.30 -0.73 -18.46
C LEU A 387 -15.68 -0.90 -19.85
N VAL A 388 -14.68 -1.77 -19.95
CA VAL A 388 -13.84 -1.91 -21.13
C VAL A 388 -13.94 -3.33 -21.66
N ASP A 389 -14.20 -3.47 -22.96
CA ASP A 389 -14.19 -4.76 -23.64
C ASP A 389 -12.75 -5.12 -24.04
N LEU A 390 -12.21 -6.21 -23.50
CA LEU A 390 -10.85 -6.70 -23.74
C LEU A 390 -10.91 -7.95 -24.63
N PRO A 391 -10.54 -7.88 -25.92
CA PRO A 391 -10.48 -9.06 -26.78
C PRO A 391 -9.47 -10.10 -26.28
N ALA A 392 -9.68 -11.38 -26.65
CA ALA A 392 -8.71 -12.43 -26.35
C ALA A 392 -7.34 -12.09 -26.98
N GLY A 393 -6.26 -12.35 -26.25
CA GLY A 393 -4.91 -11.98 -26.66
C GLY A 393 -4.52 -10.50 -26.42
N THR A 394 -5.38 -9.71 -25.79
CA THR A 394 -5.00 -8.35 -25.35
C THR A 394 -3.87 -8.45 -24.33
N SER A 395 -2.72 -7.85 -24.66
CA SER A 395 -1.49 -7.88 -23.84
C SER A 395 -1.18 -6.55 -23.15
N SER A 396 -1.87 -5.47 -23.54
CA SER A 396 -1.76 -4.16 -22.90
C SER A 396 -3.00 -3.30 -23.10
N ILE A 397 -3.25 -2.42 -22.15
CA ILE A 397 -4.19 -1.29 -22.25
C ILE A 397 -3.42 0.02 -22.10
N THR A 398 -3.89 1.10 -22.69
CA THR A 398 -3.24 2.42 -22.54
C THR A 398 -4.12 3.34 -21.73
N LEU A 399 -3.61 3.88 -20.63
CA LEU A 399 -4.25 4.95 -19.88
C LEU A 399 -3.86 6.30 -20.46
N THR A 400 -4.79 7.23 -20.52
CA THR A 400 -4.55 8.59 -21.01
C THR A 400 -5.10 9.64 -20.04
N ALA A 401 -4.34 10.71 -19.80
CA ALA A 401 -4.77 11.87 -19.02
C ALA A 401 -4.01 13.11 -19.50
N GLY A 402 -4.70 14.22 -19.84
CA GLY A 402 -4.00 15.48 -20.17
C GLY A 402 -2.97 15.39 -21.31
N GLY A 403 -3.14 14.48 -22.27
CA GLY A 403 -2.16 14.21 -23.34
C GLY A 403 -1.00 13.29 -22.96
N LEU A 404 -0.86 12.93 -21.67
CA LEU A 404 0.04 11.88 -21.21
C LEU A 404 -0.59 10.51 -21.46
N THR A 405 0.25 9.53 -21.81
CA THR A 405 -0.19 8.15 -22.05
C THR A 405 0.72 7.16 -21.33
N ARG A 406 0.12 6.13 -20.72
CA ARG A 406 0.85 5.06 -20.05
C ARG A 406 0.32 3.70 -20.51
N SER A 407 1.22 2.85 -21.02
CA SER A 407 0.87 1.46 -21.33
C SER A 407 0.93 0.61 -20.06
N VAL A 408 -0.11 -0.19 -19.84
CA VAL A 408 -0.25 -1.11 -18.71
C VAL A 408 -0.40 -2.52 -19.28
N PRO A 409 0.51 -3.46 -18.94
CA PRO A 409 0.39 -4.84 -19.40
C PRO A 409 -0.82 -5.50 -18.75
N VAL A 410 -1.58 -6.23 -19.56
CA VAL A 410 -2.71 -7.05 -19.13
C VAL A 410 -2.59 -8.44 -19.76
N ASP A 411 -3.28 -9.42 -19.21
CA ASP A 411 -3.42 -10.74 -19.82
C ASP A 411 -4.81 -11.28 -19.48
N VAL A 412 -5.68 -11.28 -20.48
CA VAL A 412 -7.05 -11.79 -20.34
C VAL A 412 -7.18 -13.27 -20.71
N GLY A 413 -6.14 -13.90 -21.25
CA GLY A 413 -6.18 -15.28 -21.70
C GLY A 413 -7.24 -15.54 -22.78
N THR A 414 -7.83 -16.74 -22.75
CA THR A 414 -8.81 -17.22 -23.74
C THR A 414 -10.15 -17.63 -23.15
N GLU A 415 -10.24 -17.85 -21.84
CA GLU A 415 -11.46 -18.26 -21.15
C GLU A 415 -12.42 -17.07 -21.00
N ARG A 416 -13.58 -17.10 -21.65
CA ARG A 416 -14.56 -16.00 -21.64
C ARG A 416 -15.49 -16.00 -20.42
N THR A 417 -15.52 -17.09 -19.66
CA THR A 417 -16.45 -17.22 -18.54
C THR A 417 -16.03 -16.29 -17.42
N ALA A 418 -16.94 -15.41 -17.03
CA ALA A 418 -16.78 -14.50 -15.90
C ALA A 418 -18.00 -14.63 -14.98
N PRO A 419 -17.84 -14.41 -13.67
CA PRO A 419 -18.96 -14.27 -12.74
C PRO A 419 -19.91 -13.17 -13.22
N ALA A 420 -21.22 -13.41 -13.13
CA ALA A 420 -22.22 -12.49 -13.65
C ALA A 420 -22.15 -11.12 -12.96
N GLY A 421 -21.83 -11.12 -11.66
CA GLY A 421 -21.67 -9.89 -10.88
C GLY A 421 -20.40 -9.08 -11.21
N ALA A 422 -19.45 -9.60 -11.99
CA ALA A 422 -18.14 -8.96 -12.17
C ALA A 422 -18.12 -7.81 -13.19
N THR A 423 -19.17 -7.65 -14.00
CA THR A 423 -19.19 -6.70 -15.13
C THR A 423 -20.47 -5.85 -15.22
N GLY A 424 -21.44 -6.09 -14.35
CA GLY A 424 -22.72 -5.37 -14.27
C GLY A 424 -22.76 -4.23 -13.22
N PRO A 425 -23.97 -3.82 -12.80
CA PRO A 425 -24.17 -2.79 -11.78
C PRO A 425 -23.42 -3.07 -10.46
N ASP A 426 -23.35 -4.35 -10.05
CA ASP A 426 -22.69 -4.81 -8.82
C ASP A 426 -21.17 -5.03 -8.95
N ALA A 427 -20.60 -4.77 -10.13
CA ALA A 427 -19.18 -4.99 -10.38
C ALA A 427 -18.23 -4.24 -9.42
N PRO A 428 -18.53 -3.01 -8.94
CA PRO A 428 -17.73 -2.37 -7.90
C PRO A 428 -17.65 -3.15 -6.60
N GLU A 429 -18.74 -3.82 -6.20
CA GLU A 429 -18.76 -4.64 -4.99
C GLU A 429 -17.91 -5.90 -5.17
N CYS A 430 -18.03 -6.55 -6.33
CA CYS A 430 -17.23 -7.73 -6.65
C CYS A 430 -15.72 -7.39 -6.73
N LEU A 431 -15.38 -6.22 -7.29
CA LEU A 431 -14.02 -5.72 -7.29
C LEU A 431 -13.54 -5.41 -5.86
N SER A 432 -14.36 -4.75 -5.04
CA SER A 432 -14.00 -4.40 -3.66
C SER A 432 -13.72 -5.65 -2.80
N ALA A 433 -14.54 -6.71 -2.95
CA ALA A 433 -14.28 -8.00 -2.31
C ALA A 433 -12.95 -8.64 -2.78
N THR A 434 -12.63 -8.53 -4.07
CA THR A 434 -11.37 -9.05 -4.61
C THR A 434 -10.16 -8.25 -4.11
N VAL A 435 -10.25 -6.93 -4.09
CA VAL A 435 -9.22 -6.07 -3.49
C VAL A 435 -9.03 -6.41 -2.00
N GLY A 436 -10.11 -6.69 -1.26
CA GLY A 436 -10.03 -7.17 0.12
C GLY A 436 -9.15 -8.40 0.32
N ARG A 437 -9.20 -9.38 -0.60
CA ARG A 437 -8.30 -10.55 -0.60
C ARG A 437 -6.87 -10.19 -0.98
N ILE A 438 -6.69 -9.31 -1.96
CA ILE A 438 -5.35 -8.86 -2.42
C ILE A 438 -4.61 -8.13 -1.30
N VAL A 439 -5.31 -7.35 -0.48
CA VAL A 439 -4.74 -6.56 0.62
C VAL A 439 -3.97 -7.43 1.63
N THR A 440 -4.30 -8.71 1.78
CA THR A 440 -3.58 -9.68 2.63
C THR A 440 -2.64 -10.61 1.87
N GLY A 441 -2.42 -10.36 0.57
CA GLY A 441 -1.65 -11.25 -0.30
C GLY A 441 -2.39 -12.53 -0.68
N GLY A 442 -3.72 -12.56 -0.51
CA GLY A 442 -4.58 -13.67 -0.89
C GLY A 442 -4.75 -13.82 -2.40
N ASP A 443 -5.54 -14.82 -2.81
CA ASP A 443 -5.75 -15.09 -4.22
C ASP A 443 -6.64 -14.02 -4.89
N ALA A 444 -6.08 -13.39 -5.93
CA ALA A 444 -6.76 -12.42 -6.78
C ALA A 444 -7.76 -13.03 -7.79
N THR A 445 -7.92 -14.37 -7.84
CA THR A 445 -8.89 -15.03 -8.74
C THR A 445 -10.30 -14.53 -8.51
N VAL A 446 -10.97 -14.04 -9.55
CA VAL A 446 -12.34 -13.54 -9.47
C VAL A 446 -13.32 -14.71 -9.59
N GLY A 447 -13.73 -15.22 -8.42
CA GLY A 447 -14.78 -16.24 -8.28
C GLY A 447 -16.16 -15.62 -8.09
N ASN A 448 -17.05 -16.29 -7.36
CA ASN A 448 -18.43 -15.80 -7.14
C ASN A 448 -18.45 -14.39 -6.56
N CYS A 449 -19.32 -13.55 -7.11
CA CYS A 449 -19.48 -12.18 -6.66
C CYS A 449 -20.46 -12.10 -5.46
N PRO A 450 -20.27 -11.16 -4.52
CA PRO A 450 -21.15 -11.02 -3.35
C PRO A 450 -22.64 -10.83 -3.67
N SER A 451 -22.99 -10.29 -4.85
CA SER A 451 -24.39 -10.11 -5.25
C SER A 451 -25.08 -11.37 -5.77
N GLU A 452 -24.35 -12.47 -5.94
CA GLU A 452 -24.86 -13.73 -6.52
C GLU A 452 -25.53 -14.64 -5.48
N ALA A 453 -25.34 -14.38 -4.19
CA ALA A 453 -25.99 -15.14 -3.11
C ALA A 453 -26.20 -14.27 -1.86
N LEU A 454 -27.24 -14.60 -1.09
CA LEU A 454 -27.45 -14.00 0.23
C LEU A 454 -26.73 -14.84 1.29
N ASP A 455 -25.85 -14.19 2.06
CA ASP A 455 -25.17 -14.82 3.18
C ASP A 455 -26.16 -15.11 4.33
N PRO A 456 -26.09 -16.28 4.99
CA PRO A 456 -26.95 -16.61 6.13
C PRO A 456 -26.90 -15.60 7.28
N ALA A 457 -25.73 -15.00 7.55
CA ALA A 457 -25.58 -13.98 8.58
C ALA A 457 -26.36 -12.71 8.22
N ASP A 458 -26.31 -12.31 6.94
CA ASP A 458 -27.08 -11.17 6.44
C ASP A 458 -28.59 -11.45 6.48
N ALA A 459 -29.01 -12.66 6.13
CA ALA A 459 -30.41 -13.07 6.28
C ALA A 459 -30.88 -13.00 7.75
N GLY A 460 -30.02 -13.38 8.70
CA GLY A 460 -30.28 -13.23 10.13
C GLY A 460 -30.43 -11.77 10.56
N ALA A 461 -29.53 -10.89 10.09
CA ALA A 461 -29.58 -9.46 10.38
C ALA A 461 -30.85 -8.80 9.83
N LEU A 462 -31.28 -9.16 8.61
CA LEU A 462 -32.51 -8.67 7.99
C LEU A 462 -33.76 -9.08 8.79
N ARG A 463 -33.83 -10.34 9.24
CA ARG A 463 -34.92 -10.80 10.12
C ARG A 463 -34.95 -10.03 11.44
N GLY A 464 -33.77 -9.80 12.02
CA GLY A 464 -33.62 -8.98 13.24
C GLY A 464 -34.13 -7.55 13.09
N ILE A 465 -33.88 -6.89 11.95
CA ILE A 465 -34.45 -5.56 11.67
C ILE A 465 -35.98 -5.62 11.63
N VAL A 466 -36.55 -6.57 10.90
CA VAL A 466 -38.01 -6.67 10.72
C VAL A 466 -38.70 -6.94 12.05
N ARG A 467 -38.13 -7.80 12.91
CA ARG A 467 -38.62 -8.03 14.28
C ARG A 467 -38.54 -6.77 15.13
N ALA A 468 -37.43 -6.04 15.07
CA ALA A 468 -37.28 -4.79 15.80
C ALA A 468 -38.35 -3.76 15.37
N LEU A 469 -38.60 -3.63 14.06
CA LEU A 469 -39.65 -2.76 13.53
C LEU A 469 -41.05 -3.17 14.01
N GLY A 470 -41.37 -4.47 13.97
CA GLY A 470 -42.63 -4.99 14.47
C GLY A 470 -42.81 -4.74 15.97
N GLY A 471 -41.78 -5.00 16.77
CA GLY A 471 -41.77 -4.75 18.21
C GLY A 471 -41.87 -3.26 18.59
N GLN A 472 -41.41 -2.37 17.72
CA GLN A 472 -41.54 -0.91 17.86
C GLN A 472 -42.91 -0.38 17.40
N GLY A 473 -43.77 -1.23 16.84
CA GLY A 473 -45.10 -0.84 16.37
C GLY A 473 -45.09 -0.05 15.06
N ALA A 474 -44.12 -0.30 14.17
CA ALA A 474 -44.08 0.34 12.87
C ALA A 474 -45.38 0.04 12.07
N PRO A 475 -46.00 1.06 11.43
CA PRO A 475 -47.31 0.90 10.76
C PRO A 475 -47.24 0.22 9.38
N GLY A 476 -46.03 0.04 8.86
CA GLY A 476 -45.77 -0.59 7.57
C GLY A 476 -44.29 -0.55 7.19
N LEU A 477 -43.95 -1.36 6.19
CA LEU A 477 -42.61 -1.50 5.65
C LEU A 477 -42.64 -1.47 4.12
N ALA A 478 -41.76 -0.69 3.49
CA ALA A 478 -41.48 -0.80 2.06
C ALA A 478 -40.11 -1.42 1.83
N ILE A 479 -39.97 -2.19 0.75
CA ILE A 479 -38.73 -2.88 0.40
C ILE A 479 -38.22 -2.33 -0.93
N ALA A 480 -36.99 -1.83 -0.93
CA ALA A 480 -36.28 -1.45 -2.16
C ALA A 480 -35.24 -2.52 -2.51
N GLY A 481 -35.55 -3.35 -3.51
CA GLY A 481 -34.66 -4.39 -4.02
C GLY A 481 -34.40 -4.26 -5.53
N ASP A 482 -33.55 -5.13 -6.07
CA ASP A 482 -33.22 -5.21 -7.49
C ASP A 482 -33.26 -6.64 -8.04
N ALA A 483 -32.75 -6.81 -9.27
CA ALA A 483 -32.72 -8.08 -9.97
C ALA A 483 -31.49 -8.95 -9.65
N SER A 484 -30.65 -8.59 -8.68
CA SER A 484 -29.57 -9.48 -8.24
C SER A 484 -30.15 -10.71 -7.50
N PRO A 485 -29.54 -11.89 -7.61
CA PRO A 485 -29.96 -13.06 -6.82
C PRO A 485 -29.98 -12.78 -5.31
N ARG A 486 -28.98 -12.07 -4.77
CA ARG A 486 -28.95 -11.68 -3.36
C ARG A 486 -30.14 -10.82 -2.98
N SER A 487 -30.46 -9.79 -3.77
CA SER A 487 -31.57 -8.87 -3.44
C SER A 487 -32.93 -9.57 -3.46
N ARG A 488 -33.17 -10.46 -4.42
CA ARG A 488 -34.40 -11.27 -4.45
C ARG A 488 -34.53 -12.13 -3.19
N ALA A 489 -33.48 -12.88 -2.86
CA ALA A 489 -33.46 -13.71 -1.66
C ALA A 489 -33.66 -12.86 -0.38
N ALA A 490 -33.04 -11.69 -0.30
CA ALA A 490 -33.19 -10.78 0.83
C ALA A 490 -34.62 -10.24 0.95
N ALA A 491 -35.22 -9.83 -0.16
CA ALA A 491 -36.60 -9.36 -0.19
C ALA A 491 -37.59 -10.46 0.23
N ASP A 492 -37.35 -11.71 -0.16
CA ASP A 492 -38.17 -12.86 0.25
C ASP A 492 -38.06 -13.13 1.76
N VAL A 493 -36.85 -13.08 2.31
CA VAL A 493 -36.62 -13.17 3.77
C VAL A 493 -37.37 -12.06 4.52
N VAL A 494 -37.26 -10.82 4.04
CA VAL A 494 -37.92 -9.67 4.66
C VAL A 494 -39.44 -9.80 4.59
N ARG A 495 -40.01 -10.19 3.45
CA ARG A 495 -41.48 -10.39 3.31
C ARG A 495 -41.99 -11.51 4.22
N ALA A 496 -41.27 -12.62 4.29
CA ALA A 496 -41.65 -13.75 5.14
C ALA A 496 -41.65 -13.36 6.62
N GLU A 497 -40.61 -12.65 7.08
CA GLU A 497 -40.53 -12.19 8.47
C GLU A 497 -41.56 -11.09 8.77
N ALA A 498 -41.82 -10.19 7.82
CA ALA A 498 -42.81 -9.14 8.00
C ALA A 498 -44.22 -9.72 8.13
N ALA A 499 -44.54 -10.75 7.35
CA ALA A 499 -45.79 -11.50 7.47
C ALA A 499 -45.90 -12.19 8.85
N ALA A 500 -44.82 -12.80 9.35
CA ALA A 500 -44.79 -13.41 10.67
C ALA A 500 -44.96 -12.39 11.82
N ALA A 501 -44.45 -11.17 11.63
CA ALA A 501 -44.56 -10.07 12.60
C ALA A 501 -45.85 -9.24 12.46
N GLY A 502 -46.74 -9.56 11.50
CA GLY A 502 -47.93 -8.76 11.21
C GLY A 502 -47.65 -7.35 10.67
N LEU A 503 -46.44 -7.11 10.15
CA LEU A 503 -46.00 -5.83 9.61
C LEU A 503 -46.36 -5.74 8.11
N PRO A 504 -47.30 -4.87 7.69
CA PRO A 504 -47.74 -4.85 6.30
C PRO A 504 -46.64 -4.33 5.38
N VAL A 505 -46.29 -5.12 4.36
CA VAL A 505 -45.36 -4.72 3.31
C VAL A 505 -46.09 -3.96 2.22
N ARG A 506 -45.65 -2.72 1.94
CA ARG A 506 -46.26 -1.81 0.97
C ARG A 506 -45.41 -1.67 -0.29
N PRO A 507 -46.00 -1.34 -1.45
CA PRO A 507 -45.25 -1.11 -2.68
C PRO A 507 -44.29 0.07 -2.61
N ALA A 508 -44.62 1.10 -1.82
CA ALA A 508 -43.81 2.28 -1.56
C ALA A 508 -43.98 2.72 -0.10
N ALA A 509 -42.96 3.41 0.44
CA ALA A 509 -43.01 3.93 1.79
C ALA A 509 -43.99 5.10 1.85
N GLY A 510 -44.99 5.02 2.73
CA GLY A 510 -45.83 6.15 3.12
C GLY A 510 -45.16 7.03 4.17
N PRO A 511 -45.90 7.99 4.76
CA PRO A 511 -45.36 8.95 5.70
C PRO A 511 -44.72 8.34 6.94
N GLN A 512 -45.36 7.33 7.53
CA GLN A 512 -44.93 6.72 8.79
C GLN A 512 -44.30 5.33 8.61
N ASP A 513 -44.23 4.84 7.37
CA ASP A 513 -43.68 3.52 7.10
C ASP A 513 -42.15 3.54 7.22
N ALA A 514 -41.55 2.38 7.50
CA ALA A 514 -40.10 2.21 7.36
C ALA A 514 -39.75 1.86 5.90
N LEU A 515 -38.55 2.24 5.45
CA LEU A 515 -37.98 1.80 4.18
C LEU A 515 -36.79 0.89 4.47
N LEU A 516 -36.79 -0.34 3.94
CA LEU A 516 -35.66 -1.26 3.99
C LEU A 516 -35.07 -1.48 2.60
N VAL A 517 -33.81 -1.06 2.42
CA VAL A 517 -33.07 -1.14 1.16
C VAL A 517 -32.20 -2.40 1.16
N VAL A 518 -32.49 -3.31 0.25
CA VAL A 518 -31.80 -4.61 0.06
C VAL A 518 -31.29 -4.78 -1.37
N SER A 519 -31.13 -3.70 -2.12
CA SER A 519 -30.54 -3.68 -3.46
C SER A 519 -29.00 -3.68 -3.44
N GLY A 520 -28.37 -3.69 -4.60
CA GLY A 520 -26.97 -3.39 -4.84
C GLY A 520 -26.69 -1.88 -4.72
N TRP A 521 -25.40 -1.55 -4.69
CA TRP A 521 -24.92 -0.21 -4.30
C TRP A 521 -25.49 0.92 -5.15
N GLN A 522 -25.55 0.75 -6.47
CA GLN A 522 -25.99 1.79 -7.39
C GLN A 522 -27.47 2.14 -7.17
N LEU A 523 -28.35 1.14 -7.12
CA LEU A 523 -29.77 1.39 -6.88
C LEU A 523 -29.98 1.93 -5.46
N ALA A 524 -29.29 1.38 -4.46
CA ALA A 524 -29.38 1.86 -3.08
C ALA A 524 -29.03 3.35 -2.96
N ALA A 525 -27.94 3.81 -3.56
CA ALA A 525 -27.56 5.22 -3.54
C ALA A 525 -28.66 6.11 -4.15
N THR A 526 -29.23 5.72 -5.29
CA THR A 526 -30.33 6.47 -5.91
C THR A 526 -31.60 6.47 -5.06
N THR A 527 -32.01 5.31 -4.53
CA THR A 527 -33.20 5.18 -3.69
C THR A 527 -33.10 6.00 -2.42
N VAL A 528 -31.95 5.95 -1.72
CA VAL A 528 -31.73 6.70 -0.48
C VAL A 528 -31.76 8.20 -0.76
N ARG A 529 -31.06 8.67 -1.81
CA ARG A 529 -31.05 10.07 -2.23
C ARG A 529 -32.46 10.57 -2.57
N ASP A 530 -33.18 9.81 -3.39
CA ASP A 530 -34.47 10.24 -3.91
C ASP A 530 -35.54 10.21 -2.80
N THR A 531 -35.44 9.25 -1.86
CA THR A 531 -36.28 9.22 -0.65
C THR A 531 -35.98 10.40 0.27
N ALA A 532 -34.70 10.70 0.54
CA ALA A 532 -34.31 11.84 1.35
C ALA A 532 -34.77 13.17 0.74
N ARG A 533 -34.70 13.31 -0.59
CA ARG A 533 -35.23 14.48 -1.31
C ARG A 533 -36.75 14.57 -1.23
N ALA A 534 -37.46 13.46 -1.43
CA ALA A 534 -38.91 13.43 -1.33
C ALA A 534 -39.41 13.81 0.07
N ALA A 535 -38.69 13.38 1.12
CA ALA A 535 -38.99 13.70 2.51
C ALA A 535 -38.96 15.21 2.83
N LEU A 536 -38.26 16.03 2.03
CA LEU A 536 -38.22 17.49 2.20
C LEU A 536 -39.55 18.17 1.85
N THR A 537 -40.35 17.57 0.96
CA THR A 537 -41.62 18.15 0.49
C THR A 537 -42.83 17.35 0.94
N THR A 538 -42.68 16.03 1.06
CA THR A 538 -43.75 15.11 1.41
C THR A 538 -43.24 14.17 2.51
N PRO A 539 -43.86 14.15 3.70
CA PRO A 539 -43.49 13.20 4.75
C PRO A 539 -43.49 11.78 4.17
N THR A 540 -42.32 11.15 4.16
CA THR A 540 -42.06 9.83 3.56
C THR A 540 -41.00 9.13 4.40
N ALA A 541 -41.19 7.85 4.69
CA ALA A 541 -40.22 7.02 5.41
C ALA A 541 -39.82 7.55 6.82
N LEU A 542 -40.74 8.21 7.56
CA LEU A 542 -40.44 8.70 8.92
C LEU A 542 -40.22 7.56 9.92
N GLY A 543 -40.65 6.33 9.60
CA GLY A 543 -40.28 5.13 10.36
C GLY A 543 -38.80 4.76 10.26
N GLY A 544 -38.03 5.47 9.44
CA GLY A 544 -36.59 5.29 9.26
C GLY A 544 -36.21 4.65 7.92
N THR A 545 -35.00 4.94 7.46
CA THR A 545 -34.39 4.29 6.29
C THR A 545 -33.33 3.30 6.77
N TYR A 546 -33.63 2.01 6.62
CA TYR A 546 -32.77 0.89 6.98
C TYR A 546 -32.07 0.35 5.74
N LEU A 547 -30.80 0.02 5.88
CA LEU A 547 -29.95 -0.52 4.84
C LEU A 547 -29.53 -1.94 5.20
N ALA A 548 -29.43 -2.80 4.20
CA ALA A 548 -28.79 -4.10 4.35
C ALA A 548 -27.29 -3.95 4.72
N PRO A 549 -26.68 -4.94 5.41
CA PRO A 549 -25.28 -4.86 5.85
C PRO A 549 -24.29 -4.47 4.74
N TRP A 550 -24.44 -5.07 3.56
CA TRP A 550 -23.52 -4.86 2.42
C TRP A 550 -23.56 -3.46 1.82
N LEU A 551 -24.50 -2.61 2.25
CA LEU A 551 -24.61 -1.21 1.84
C LEU A 551 -23.76 -0.26 2.70
N LEU A 552 -22.93 -0.79 3.61
CA LEU A 552 -21.90 -0.03 4.32
C LEU A 552 -20.80 0.41 3.34
N THR A 553 -21.07 1.52 2.62
CA THR A 553 -20.11 2.25 1.79
C THR A 553 -20.34 3.75 1.94
N GLY A 554 -19.27 4.55 1.94
CA GLY A 554 -19.40 6.00 2.09
C GLY A 554 -20.28 6.67 1.02
N GLY A 555 -20.31 6.12 -0.21
CA GLY A 555 -21.11 6.66 -1.31
C GLY A 555 -22.61 6.43 -1.15
N VAL A 556 -23.03 5.33 -0.49
CA VAL A 556 -24.45 5.09 -0.15
C VAL A 556 -24.84 5.88 1.11
N LEU A 557 -24.02 5.83 2.15
CA LEU A 557 -24.29 6.51 3.43
C LEU A 557 -24.39 8.03 3.27
N GLY A 558 -23.58 8.62 2.37
CA GLY A 558 -23.59 10.06 2.10
C GLY A 558 -24.82 10.59 1.38
N GLN A 559 -25.76 9.73 0.95
CA GLN A 559 -26.96 10.16 0.21
C GLN A 559 -28.10 10.65 1.10
N SER A 560 -28.06 10.38 2.40
CA SER A 560 -29.09 10.78 3.36
C SER A 560 -28.45 11.18 4.71
N PRO A 561 -29.00 12.18 5.41
CA PRO A 561 -28.49 12.60 6.72
C PRO A 561 -28.72 11.59 7.85
N GLY A 562 -29.48 10.52 7.62
CA GLY A 562 -29.73 9.50 8.64
C GLY A 562 -30.14 8.18 8.02
N THR A 563 -29.28 7.17 8.14
CA THR A 563 -29.56 5.80 7.73
C THR A 563 -29.18 4.83 8.84
N LEU A 564 -29.88 3.70 8.89
CA LEU A 564 -29.71 2.67 9.91
C LEU A 564 -29.23 1.38 9.24
N LEU A 565 -28.25 0.70 9.83
CA LEU A 565 -27.75 -0.55 9.28
C LEU A 565 -27.34 -1.53 10.39
N PRO A 566 -27.55 -2.84 10.19
CA PRO A 566 -27.16 -3.86 11.14
C PRO A 566 -25.71 -4.28 10.87
N LEU A 567 -24.85 -4.23 11.89
CA LEU A 567 -23.45 -4.66 11.79
C LEU A 567 -23.09 -5.61 12.93
N ASP A 568 -22.33 -6.64 12.58
CA ASP A 568 -21.68 -7.63 13.45
C ASP A 568 -20.26 -7.21 13.87
N PHE A 569 -19.95 -5.92 13.74
CA PHE A 569 -18.72 -5.30 14.23
C PHE A 569 -18.92 -3.79 14.39
N GLY A 570 -18.13 -3.18 15.26
CA GLY A 570 -17.97 -1.73 15.32
C GLY A 570 -16.96 -1.24 14.28
N PRO A 571 -17.29 -0.28 13.40
CA PRO A 571 -16.34 0.26 12.40
C PRO A 571 -15.06 0.87 13.00
N GLN A 572 -15.08 1.22 14.29
CA GLN A 572 -13.94 1.76 15.04
C GLN A 572 -13.13 0.70 15.80
N GLU A 573 -13.51 -0.58 15.71
CA GLU A 573 -12.78 -1.68 16.35
C GLU A 573 -11.41 -1.94 15.68
N PRO A 574 -10.47 -2.59 16.40
CA PRO A 574 -9.12 -2.82 15.90
C PRO A 574 -9.05 -3.54 14.53
N ALA A 575 -9.87 -4.57 14.30
CA ALA A 575 -9.85 -5.36 13.08
C ALA A 575 -10.35 -4.57 11.84
N PRO A 576 -11.54 -3.95 11.85
CA PRO A 576 -11.99 -3.04 10.78
C PRO A 576 -11.00 -1.89 10.49
N GLN A 577 -10.41 -1.30 11.53
CA GLN A 577 -9.42 -0.23 11.37
C GLN A 577 -8.09 -0.74 10.77
N ARG A 578 -7.70 -1.98 11.06
CA ARG A 578 -6.56 -2.63 10.42
C ARG A 578 -6.80 -2.85 8.93
N TYR A 579 -7.99 -3.33 8.55
CA TYR A 579 -8.38 -3.44 7.15
C TYR A 579 -8.29 -2.09 6.43
N VAL A 580 -8.89 -1.03 7.00
CA VAL A 580 -8.86 0.33 6.42
C VAL A 580 -7.43 0.81 6.16
N ARG A 581 -6.52 0.65 7.14
CA ARG A 581 -5.11 1.06 6.96
C ARG A 581 -4.39 0.27 5.87
N LEU A 582 -4.63 -1.04 5.80
CA LEU A 582 -4.02 -1.88 4.78
C LEU A 582 -4.59 -1.57 3.39
N LEU A 583 -5.90 -1.33 3.28
CA LEU A 583 -6.53 -0.88 2.04
C LEU A 583 -5.95 0.45 1.57
N ALA A 584 -5.81 1.43 2.46
CA ALA A 584 -5.25 2.73 2.12
C ALA A 584 -3.79 2.65 1.62
N ALA A 585 -3.02 1.68 2.13
CA ALA A 585 -1.64 1.44 1.68
C ALA A 585 -1.57 0.75 0.31
N VAL A 586 -2.51 -0.16 0.02
CA VAL A 586 -2.50 -1.00 -1.20
C VAL A 586 -3.27 -0.35 -2.36
N ALA A 587 -4.36 0.34 -2.06
CA ALA A 587 -5.22 1.03 -3.02
C ALA A 587 -5.63 2.43 -2.49
N PRO A 588 -4.70 3.41 -2.48
CA PRO A 588 -5.00 4.79 -2.10
C PRO A 588 -6.24 5.35 -2.81
N GLY A 589 -7.07 6.07 -2.06
CA GLY A 589 -8.33 6.66 -2.56
C GLY A 589 -9.51 5.67 -2.69
N SER A 590 -9.29 4.37 -2.44
CA SER A 590 -10.38 3.39 -2.35
C SER A 590 -11.09 3.51 -1.00
N ALA A 591 -12.42 3.52 -1.03
CA ALA A 591 -13.22 3.51 0.19
C ALA A 591 -13.39 2.07 0.72
N PRO A 592 -13.37 1.86 2.05
CA PRO A 592 -13.67 0.56 2.63
C PRO A 592 -15.14 0.17 2.35
N SER A 593 -15.38 -1.14 2.25
CA SER A 593 -16.71 -1.72 2.12
C SER A 593 -16.84 -2.97 3.00
N LEU A 594 -18.08 -3.37 3.33
CA LEU A 594 -18.31 -4.62 4.06
C LEU A 594 -17.79 -5.84 3.28
N SER A 595 -18.07 -5.89 1.97
CA SER A 595 -17.68 -7.03 1.13
C SER A 595 -16.15 -7.15 1.02
N GLY A 596 -15.44 -6.03 0.99
CA GLY A 596 -13.98 -5.99 1.07
C GLY A 596 -13.44 -6.44 2.44
N LEU A 597 -14.04 -5.96 3.53
CA LEU A 597 -13.65 -6.35 4.90
C LEU A 597 -13.86 -7.84 5.16
N ARG A 598 -15.01 -8.40 4.78
CA ARG A 598 -15.29 -9.83 4.96
C ARG A 598 -14.34 -10.70 4.15
N ALA A 599 -14.03 -10.31 2.92
CA ALA A 599 -13.08 -11.04 2.10
C ALA A 599 -11.65 -10.97 2.65
N TRP A 600 -11.26 -9.81 3.19
CA TRP A 600 -10.00 -9.63 3.92
C TRP A 600 -9.96 -10.53 5.17
N ALA A 601 -10.98 -10.47 6.02
CA ALA A 601 -11.06 -11.22 7.28
C ALA A 601 -11.05 -12.73 7.05
N ALA A 602 -11.80 -13.23 6.06
CA ALA A 602 -11.80 -14.64 5.67
C ALA A 602 -10.42 -15.12 5.21
N THR A 603 -9.66 -14.26 4.52
CA THR A 603 -8.31 -14.58 4.04
C THR A 603 -7.28 -14.52 5.16
N SER A 604 -7.41 -13.58 6.09
CA SER A 604 -6.48 -13.41 7.23
C SER A 604 -6.81 -14.27 8.45
N GLY A 605 -7.95 -14.96 8.45
CA GLY A 605 -8.45 -15.71 9.61
C GLY A 605 -8.86 -14.80 10.78
N GLU A 606 -9.24 -13.55 10.49
CA GLU A 606 -9.63 -12.57 11.51
C GLU A 606 -11.11 -12.78 11.88
N THR A 607 -11.42 -12.61 13.17
CA THR A 607 -12.78 -12.72 13.71
C THR A 607 -13.21 -11.42 14.37
N TYR A 608 -14.49 -11.06 14.28
CA TYR A 608 -15.03 -9.87 14.95
C TYR A 608 -15.36 -10.16 16.42
N ALA A 609 -15.35 -9.11 17.25
CA ALA A 609 -15.62 -9.23 18.67
C ALA A 609 -17.11 -9.49 18.98
N ASP A 610 -18.02 -8.97 18.14
CA ASP A 610 -19.47 -9.01 18.33
C ASP A 610 -20.14 -9.97 17.32
N PRO A 611 -20.34 -11.26 17.63
CA PRO A 611 -20.91 -12.21 16.68
C PRO A 611 -22.40 -11.97 16.36
N VAL A 612 -23.08 -11.09 17.11
CA VAL A 612 -24.52 -10.79 16.92
C VAL A 612 -24.68 -9.36 16.41
N PRO A 613 -25.39 -9.15 15.29
CA PRO A 613 -25.53 -7.84 14.69
C PRO A 613 -26.29 -6.89 15.62
N SER A 614 -25.81 -5.65 15.71
CA SER A 614 -26.48 -4.55 16.43
C SER A 614 -26.84 -3.43 15.45
N LEU A 615 -27.78 -2.57 15.84
CA LEU A 615 -28.18 -1.45 15.00
C LEU A 615 -27.20 -0.28 15.13
N TYR A 616 -26.70 0.18 13.99
CA TYR A 616 -25.84 1.36 13.85
C TYR A 616 -26.58 2.46 13.08
N ALA A 617 -26.33 3.70 13.45
CA ALA A 617 -26.75 4.88 12.69
C ALA A 617 -25.55 5.49 11.98
N ALA A 618 -25.73 5.84 10.71
CA ALA A 618 -24.80 6.64 9.93
C ALA A 618 -25.37 8.06 9.76
N ALA A 619 -24.61 9.05 10.20
CA ALA A 619 -24.97 10.46 10.08
C ALA A 619 -23.76 11.31 9.66
N PRO A 620 -23.96 12.33 8.80
CA PRO A 620 -22.91 13.28 8.48
C PRO A 620 -22.53 14.06 9.74
N VAL A 621 -21.25 14.40 9.85
CA VAL A 621 -20.70 15.25 10.90
C VAL A 621 -20.25 16.52 10.22
N ASP A 622 -21.13 17.52 10.25
CA ASP A 622 -20.77 18.88 9.87
C ASP A 622 -20.33 19.62 11.14
N VAL A 623 -19.12 20.18 11.12
CA VAL A 623 -18.61 21.03 12.20
C VAL A 623 -18.62 22.46 11.65
N PRO A 624 -19.66 23.26 11.92
CA PRO A 624 -19.78 24.59 11.34
C PRO A 624 -18.79 25.53 12.04
N MET A 625 -17.64 25.82 11.42
CA MET A 625 -16.75 26.92 11.78
C MET A 625 -16.09 27.49 10.51
N THR A 626 -15.81 28.79 10.55
CA THR A 626 -15.37 29.64 9.43
C THR A 626 -14.22 29.03 8.62
N ALA A 627 -14.44 28.87 7.32
CA ALA A 627 -13.39 28.61 6.35
C ALA A 627 -12.47 29.84 6.28
N ASP A 628 -11.49 29.91 7.17
CA ASP A 628 -10.44 30.92 7.07
C ASP A 628 -9.57 30.58 5.86
N THR A 629 -9.47 31.57 4.97
CA THR A 629 -8.81 31.53 3.66
C THR A 629 -7.28 31.44 3.71
N ASP A 630 -6.66 31.23 4.87
CA ASP A 630 -5.20 31.19 5.00
C ASP A 630 -4.77 30.06 5.94
N GLY A 631 -4.36 28.92 5.36
CA GLY A 631 -3.47 27.94 6.01
C GLY A 631 -4.03 27.14 7.20
N GLY A 632 -5.35 27.00 7.33
CA GLY A 632 -5.99 26.29 8.44
C GLY A 632 -5.60 24.80 8.56
N HIS A 633 -5.11 24.40 9.73
CA HIS A 633 -4.69 23.05 10.14
C HIS A 633 -5.83 22.01 10.26
N HIS A 634 -6.91 22.15 9.48
CA HIS A 634 -8.06 21.26 9.54
C HIS A 634 -7.97 20.24 8.40
N GLY A 635 -7.70 18.98 8.77
CA GLY A 635 -7.51 17.90 7.82
C GLY A 635 -8.74 17.74 6.92
N SER A 636 -8.51 17.68 5.61
CA SER A 636 -9.47 17.19 4.63
C SER A 636 -10.17 15.92 5.15
N PRO A 637 -11.45 15.68 4.84
CA PRO A 637 -12.17 14.48 5.27
C PRO A 637 -11.31 13.25 5.07
N ASN A 638 -11.13 12.42 6.10
CA ASN A 638 -10.33 11.20 5.98
C ASN A 638 -10.99 10.29 4.93
N GLU A 639 -10.39 10.26 3.75
CA GLU A 639 -10.94 9.56 2.58
C GLU A 639 -10.97 8.04 2.78
N ALA A 640 -10.16 7.53 3.70
CA ALA A 640 -10.14 6.12 4.07
C ALA A 640 -11.19 5.76 5.14
N ALA A 641 -11.98 6.73 5.65
CA ALA A 641 -13.00 6.46 6.65
C ALA A 641 -14.19 5.65 6.06
N TRP A 642 -14.84 4.86 6.92
CA TRP A 642 -16.08 4.13 6.59
C TRP A 642 -17.20 5.03 6.08
N PHE A 643 -17.28 6.25 6.62
CA PHE A 643 -18.16 7.30 6.14
C PHE A 643 -17.38 8.63 6.11
N PRO A 644 -16.78 9.00 4.97
CA PRO A 644 -16.05 10.26 4.86
C PRO A 644 -16.98 11.45 5.12
N GLY A 645 -16.62 12.33 6.05
CA GLY A 645 -17.48 13.45 6.48
C GLY A 645 -18.64 13.05 7.39
N GLY A 646 -18.64 11.83 7.93
CA GLY A 646 -19.67 11.34 8.83
C GLY A 646 -19.15 10.35 9.87
N ALA A 647 -20.08 9.80 10.65
CA ALA A 647 -19.80 8.79 11.65
C ALA A 647 -20.82 7.66 11.56
N VAL A 648 -20.36 6.44 11.87
CA VAL A 648 -21.21 5.26 12.05
C VAL A 648 -21.12 4.85 13.51
N VAL A 649 -22.22 5.00 14.25
CA VAL A 649 -22.28 4.83 15.70
C VAL A 649 -23.32 3.79 16.08
N ARG A 650 -23.03 2.97 17.09
CA ARG A 650 -23.99 2.00 17.62
C ARG A 650 -25.10 2.75 18.35
N ILE A 651 -26.35 2.45 18.03
CA ILE A 651 -27.52 3.08 18.67
C ILE A 651 -28.47 2.07 19.35
N GLY A 652 -28.32 0.78 19.06
CA GLY A 652 -29.22 -0.26 19.56
C GLY A 652 -28.51 -1.42 20.24
N SER A 653 -29.29 -2.21 20.96
CA SER A 653 -28.90 -3.53 21.44
C SER A 653 -28.70 -4.51 20.27
N ALA A 654 -28.17 -5.68 20.59
CA ALA A 654 -28.11 -6.79 19.65
C ALA A 654 -29.51 -7.12 19.09
N LEU A 655 -29.57 -7.43 17.79
CA LEU A 655 -30.77 -7.85 17.09
C LEU A 655 -31.02 -9.35 17.31
N ASP A 656 -32.29 -9.73 17.40
CA ASP A 656 -32.67 -11.15 17.45
C ASP A 656 -32.57 -11.78 16.05
N THR A 657 -31.55 -12.62 15.84
CA THR A 657 -31.29 -13.30 14.57
C THR A 657 -31.76 -14.76 14.54
N GLY A 658 -32.39 -15.27 15.62
CA GLY A 658 -32.76 -16.67 15.77
C GLY A 658 -33.77 -17.15 14.71
N PRO A 659 -33.75 -18.42 14.25
CA PRO A 659 -34.79 -18.96 13.39
C PRO A 659 -36.14 -18.87 14.14
N GLY A 660 -37.16 -18.24 13.53
CA GLY A 660 -38.42 -17.99 14.22
C GLY A 660 -39.04 -19.28 14.75
N THR A 661 -39.39 -19.30 16.03
CA THR A 661 -40.20 -20.38 16.60
C THR A 661 -41.59 -20.31 15.95
N PRO A 662 -42.14 -21.40 15.39
CA PRO A 662 -43.54 -21.42 15.02
C PRO A 662 -44.36 -21.12 16.28
N ALA A 663 -45.30 -20.18 16.18
CA ALA A 663 -46.28 -19.96 17.24
C ALA A 663 -47.01 -21.29 17.49
N GLY A 664 -46.69 -21.94 18.61
CA GLY A 664 -47.46 -23.08 19.08
C GLY A 664 -48.90 -22.63 19.37
N PRO A 665 -49.90 -23.51 19.22
CA PRO A 665 -51.27 -23.16 19.54
C PRO A 665 -51.32 -22.75 21.02
N THR A 666 -51.78 -21.52 21.28
CA THR A 666 -52.11 -21.05 22.62
C THR A 666 -53.23 -21.93 23.21
N PRO A 667 -53.09 -22.41 24.46
CA PRO A 667 -54.17 -23.10 25.17
C PRO A 667 -55.36 -22.19 25.49
#